data_AF-F6GSY6-F1
#
_entry.id   AF-F6GSY6-F1
#
_cell.length_a   1.000
_cell.length_b   1.000
_cell.length_c   1.000
_cell.angle_alpha   90.00
_cell.angle_beta   90.00
_cell.angle_gamma   90.00
#
_symmetry.space_group_name_H-M   'P 1'
#
loop_
_entity.id
_entity.type
_entity.pdbx_description
1 polymer ?
#
loop_
_entity_poly.entity_id
_entity_poly.type
_entity_poly.pdbx_seq_one_letter_code
_entity_poly.pdbx_strand_id
1 'polypeptide(L)'
;MGTCNFPSLKSLGDDGVALVNGSFLQRFNAIHSSLAKKSTQAMLCLQATGELEKLKSRNQDKIINDYKQKIEGELRKLSKYKEKAETCGLGYYDSFKLQEKEDGFQANVSRLVLAGYWDEMMEMLKAYKLPDEFEKSHDCIRLGTDYRRTVEPLDIANFYRHAKDEETGFYVKKGTRPKRYRYIQNWLEHAEKKPSGSRSESCFWAEVEDLRIKTRSNGSSPEIKQKRENLHRENMGETLDRIGLSGEVINAAASLAMKAHDSTREPFLLKKPRGLSVAVVAFAGSWLPDDWCAETPFGETTIDAGTFPSLKSLGDDGVALVNGSFLRRFKAILGQSSLAEKVKKVIGEKKRVVFTGYSSGAPVAILATLCLLEKPEPNQSPPRCVTFGSPLVGDRIFGHAVRREKWSDHFVHFVMRYDVIPRIMLAPSSTEHKQILDFFNPRSEFFRKPIDSPLGFYSSVMRNASLVANYDACNLMGCRIPALETLRNFIELSPYRPFGTYIFCTGNGKLVVVRNSNAVLQMLFYCAQWTQEEAAGVAQRSLSEHLAYKDEIQESLGMQNVVYLDRLEEIPVSSDGSPATVNTALNDLGLSPQGRLCLQAAGELEKRKSRNQDKIINDYKQKIEGELRELRKYKEKAETCGLGYYDSFKLNKYEEDFRANVSRLVLAGF
;
A
#
# COMPACT_ATOMS: atom_id res chain seq x y z
N MET A 1 -49.18 -10.22 39.15
CA MET A 1 -50.50 -9.55 39.21
C MET A 1 -50.28 -8.21 39.89
N GLY A 2 -50.20 -7.13 39.11
CA GLY A 2 -50.11 -5.76 39.62
C GLY A 2 -51.18 -4.94 38.91
N THR A 3 -52.13 -4.42 39.68
CA THR A 3 -53.28 -3.63 39.24
C THR A 3 -52.84 -2.20 38.91
N CYS A 4 -53.12 -1.73 37.69
CA CYS A 4 -53.05 -0.32 37.36
C CYS A 4 -54.45 0.29 37.51
N ASN A 5 -54.63 1.16 38.50
CA ASN A 5 -55.81 2.00 38.69
C ASN A 5 -55.82 3.13 37.66
N PHE A 6 -56.96 3.36 37.01
CA PHE A 6 -57.28 4.64 36.37
C PHE A 6 -58.33 5.39 37.18
N PRO A 7 -58.32 6.75 37.21
CA PRO A 7 -59.10 7.53 38.14
C PRO A 7 -60.56 7.69 37.72
N SER A 8 -61.38 7.81 38.75
CA SER A 8 -62.79 8.18 38.81
C SER A 8 -63.30 9.21 37.79
N LEU A 9 -64.44 8.90 37.17
CA LEU A 9 -65.41 9.87 36.67
C LEU A 9 -66.72 9.69 37.47
N LYS A 10 -67.13 10.76 38.18
CA LYS A 10 -68.35 10.83 38.98
C LYS A 10 -69.59 11.04 38.10
N SER A 11 -70.59 10.21 38.36
CA SER A 11 -72.06 10.38 38.34
C SER A 11 -72.75 11.13 37.20
N LEU A 12 -73.74 10.45 36.60
CA LEU A 12 -75.07 11.00 36.31
C LEU A 12 -76.10 9.84 36.21
N GLY A 13 -77.13 9.89 37.06
CA GLY A 13 -78.50 9.43 36.78
C GLY A 13 -78.82 7.94 36.84
N ASP A 14 -79.64 7.55 37.82
CA ASP A 14 -80.53 6.39 37.75
C ASP A 14 -81.49 6.52 36.56
N ASP A 15 -81.56 5.46 35.75
CA ASP A 15 -82.79 4.80 35.27
C ASP A 15 -82.48 4.02 33.98
N GLY A 16 -82.56 2.70 34.07
CA GLY A 16 -82.49 1.83 32.89
C GLY A 16 -81.81 0.51 33.19
N VAL A 17 -82.62 -0.50 33.47
CA VAL A 17 -82.22 -1.91 33.35
C VAL A 17 -81.76 -2.15 31.90
N ALA A 18 -80.47 -2.00 31.63
CA ALA A 18 -79.89 -2.45 30.37
C ALA A 18 -79.57 -3.93 30.52
N LEU A 19 -80.49 -4.76 30.02
CA LEU A 19 -80.22 -6.15 29.64
C LEU A 19 -78.87 -6.20 28.89
N VAL A 20 -77.81 -6.63 29.58
CA VAL A 20 -76.54 -6.91 28.92
C VAL A 20 -76.79 -8.15 28.07
N ASN A 21 -77.08 -7.90 26.81
CA ASN A 21 -77.34 -8.89 25.78
C ASN A 21 -76.21 -9.93 25.83
N GLY A 22 -76.53 -11.19 26.20
CA GLY A 22 -75.53 -12.25 26.38
C GLY A 22 -74.64 -12.48 25.14
N SER A 23 -75.10 -12.04 23.97
CA SER A 23 -74.35 -12.00 22.72
C SER A 23 -73.19 -10.99 22.71
N PHE A 24 -73.27 -9.88 23.45
CA PHE A 24 -72.21 -8.87 23.55
C PHE A 24 -71.09 -9.31 24.49
N LEU A 25 -71.44 -9.91 25.64
CA LEU A 25 -70.46 -10.48 26.58
C LEU A 25 -69.71 -11.67 25.97
N GLN A 26 -70.37 -12.51 25.17
CA GLN A 26 -69.70 -13.58 24.40
C GLN A 26 -68.76 -13.02 23.31
N ARG A 27 -69.19 -11.99 22.56
CA ARG A 27 -68.32 -11.35 21.55
C ARG A 27 -67.15 -10.61 22.19
N PHE A 28 -67.35 -9.92 23.31
CA PHE A 28 -66.30 -9.24 24.06
C PHE A 28 -65.27 -10.23 24.62
N ASN A 29 -65.71 -11.34 25.21
CA ASN A 29 -64.80 -12.39 25.69
C ASN A 29 -64.08 -13.11 24.55
N ALA A 30 -64.72 -13.31 23.40
CA ALA A 30 -64.08 -13.87 22.20
C ALA A 30 -63.02 -12.92 21.62
N ILE A 31 -63.32 -11.61 21.57
CA ILE A 31 -62.38 -10.57 21.15
C ILE A 31 -61.22 -10.46 22.15
N HIS A 32 -61.49 -10.44 23.46
CA HIS A 32 -60.46 -10.38 24.50
C HIS A 32 -59.59 -11.63 24.54
N SER A 33 -60.16 -12.83 24.34
CA SER A 33 -59.41 -14.08 24.21
C SER A 33 -58.57 -14.12 22.92
N SER A 34 -59.08 -13.58 21.81
CA SER A 34 -58.36 -13.43 20.54
C SER A 34 -57.20 -12.43 20.66
N LEU A 35 -57.42 -11.28 21.30
CA LEU A 35 -56.39 -10.28 21.59
C LEU A 35 -55.33 -10.79 22.57
N ALA A 36 -55.74 -11.51 23.62
CA ALA A 36 -54.81 -12.15 24.55
C ALA A 36 -53.96 -13.24 23.86
N LYS A 37 -54.57 -14.09 23.01
CA LYS A 37 -53.83 -15.07 22.20
C LYS A 37 -52.86 -14.41 21.22
N LYS A 38 -53.26 -13.32 20.55
CA LYS A 38 -52.39 -12.53 19.66
C LYS A 38 -51.23 -11.87 20.44
N SER A 39 -51.47 -11.40 21.66
CA SER A 39 -50.45 -10.84 22.56
C SER A 39 -49.45 -11.89 23.03
N THR A 40 -49.89 -13.09 23.40
CA THR A 40 -49.01 -14.20 23.78
C THR A 40 -48.21 -14.71 22.58
N GLN A 41 -48.83 -14.80 21.40
CA GLN A 41 -48.14 -15.20 20.18
C GLN A 41 -47.08 -14.17 19.76
N ALA A 42 -47.38 -12.87 19.86
CA ALA A 42 -46.40 -11.81 19.62
C ALA A 42 -45.21 -11.87 20.60
N MET A 43 -45.47 -12.16 21.88
CA MET A 43 -44.43 -12.32 22.90
C MET A 43 -43.55 -13.55 22.63
N LEU A 44 -44.14 -14.68 22.22
CA LEU A 44 -43.39 -15.88 21.81
C LEU A 44 -42.55 -15.62 20.55
N CYS A 45 -43.07 -14.86 19.58
CA CYS A 45 -42.30 -14.44 18.41
C CYS A 45 -41.11 -13.56 18.80
N LEU A 46 -41.29 -12.59 19.71
CA LEU A 46 -40.20 -11.74 20.20
C LEU A 46 -39.14 -12.54 20.98
N GLN A 47 -39.57 -13.49 21.81
CA GLN A 47 -38.66 -14.39 22.52
C GLN A 47 -37.88 -15.28 21.55
N ALA A 48 -38.54 -15.84 20.53
CA ALA A 48 -37.88 -16.62 19.48
C ALA A 48 -36.87 -15.79 18.68
N THR A 49 -37.17 -14.52 18.39
CA THR A 49 -36.20 -13.62 17.74
C THR A 49 -35.00 -13.32 18.65
N GLY A 50 -35.22 -13.13 19.96
CA GLY A 50 -34.13 -12.94 20.92
C GLY A 50 -33.24 -14.18 21.06
N GLU A 51 -33.82 -15.38 21.06
CA GLU A 51 -33.05 -16.65 21.09
C GLU A 51 -32.27 -16.90 19.80
N LEU A 52 -32.80 -16.49 18.64
CA LEU A 52 -32.08 -16.53 17.36
C LEU A 52 -30.86 -15.60 17.39
N GLU A 53 -30.99 -14.39 17.94
CA GLU A 53 -29.86 -13.45 18.02
C GLU A 53 -28.78 -13.96 18.98
N LYS A 54 -29.15 -14.52 20.14
CA LYS A 54 -28.20 -15.21 21.03
C LYS A 54 -27.52 -16.40 20.36
N LEU A 55 -28.22 -17.12 19.49
CA LEU A 55 -27.63 -18.21 18.71
C LEU A 55 -26.60 -17.68 17.70
N LYS A 56 -26.89 -16.57 17.01
CA LYS A 56 -25.94 -15.91 16.10
C LYS A 56 -24.65 -15.50 16.83
N SER A 57 -24.75 -14.87 17.99
CA SER A 57 -23.58 -14.49 18.79
C SER A 57 -22.76 -15.71 19.25
N ARG A 58 -23.42 -16.75 19.77
CA ARG A 58 -22.73 -17.99 20.19
C ARG A 58 -21.98 -18.68 19.04
N ASN A 59 -22.58 -18.70 17.85
CA ASN A 59 -21.93 -19.27 16.67
C ASN A 59 -20.72 -18.43 16.23
N GLN A 60 -20.82 -17.10 16.30
CA GLN A 60 -19.69 -16.21 16.04
C GLN A 60 -18.55 -16.46 17.04
N ASP A 61 -18.84 -16.58 18.33
CA ASP A 61 -17.84 -16.87 19.36
C ASP A 61 -17.17 -18.23 19.14
N LYS A 62 -17.95 -19.26 18.76
CA LYS A 62 -17.41 -20.57 18.38
C LYS A 62 -16.43 -20.44 17.21
N ILE A 63 -16.75 -19.63 16.19
CA ILE A 63 -15.86 -19.42 15.06
C ILE A 63 -14.57 -18.71 15.47
N ILE A 64 -14.68 -17.63 16.25
CA ILE A 64 -13.54 -16.79 16.63
C ILE A 64 -12.61 -17.53 17.59
N ASN A 65 -13.16 -18.20 18.60
CA ASN A 65 -12.38 -18.77 19.69
C ASN A 65 -11.90 -20.19 19.40
N ASP A 66 -12.65 -20.98 18.62
CA ASP A 66 -12.31 -22.38 18.32
C ASP A 66 -11.88 -22.58 16.86
N TYR A 67 -12.73 -22.22 15.89
CA TYR A 67 -12.47 -22.59 14.49
C TYR A 67 -11.24 -21.89 13.96
N LYS A 68 -11.07 -20.60 14.28
CA LYS A 68 -9.90 -19.82 13.87
C LYS A 68 -8.59 -20.51 14.25
N GLN A 69 -8.44 -20.93 15.51
CA GLN A 69 -7.21 -21.56 15.99
C GLN A 69 -6.95 -22.91 15.29
N LYS A 70 -7.99 -23.71 15.09
CA LYS A 70 -7.88 -25.02 14.41
C LYS A 70 -7.56 -24.86 12.92
N ILE A 71 -8.20 -23.90 12.24
CA ILE A 71 -7.92 -23.57 10.83
C ILE A 71 -6.48 -23.10 10.69
N GLU A 72 -6.02 -22.16 11.51
CA GLU A 72 -4.63 -21.69 11.49
C GLU A 72 -3.64 -22.82 11.77
N GLY A 73 -3.98 -23.74 12.68
CA GLY A 73 -3.19 -24.93 12.97
C GLY A 73 -3.00 -25.84 11.75
N GLU A 74 -4.07 -26.15 11.04
CA GLU A 74 -4.02 -26.97 9.82
C GLU A 74 -3.34 -26.24 8.65
N LEU A 75 -3.55 -24.92 8.51
CA LEU A 75 -2.85 -24.12 7.50
C LEU A 75 -1.33 -24.12 7.73
N ARG A 76 -0.86 -24.05 8.98
CA ARG A 76 0.56 -24.19 9.31
C ARG A 76 1.14 -25.55 8.89
N LYS A 77 0.37 -26.63 9.00
CA LYS A 77 0.80 -27.96 8.51
C LYS A 77 0.97 -27.95 6.99
N LEU A 78 0.04 -27.34 6.26
CA LEU A 78 0.13 -27.19 4.81
C LEU A 78 1.28 -26.28 4.37
N SER A 79 1.60 -25.23 5.13
CA SER A 79 2.79 -24.40 4.89
C SER A 79 4.08 -25.22 5.00
N LYS A 80 4.22 -26.05 6.04
CA LYS A 80 5.37 -26.96 6.18
C LYS A 80 5.45 -27.98 5.04
N TYR A 81 4.31 -28.51 4.61
CA TYR A 81 4.25 -29.40 3.45
C TYR A 81 4.77 -28.71 2.18
N LYS A 82 4.38 -27.45 1.97
CA LYS A 82 4.84 -26.66 0.82
C LYS A 82 6.35 -26.46 0.81
N GLU A 83 6.93 -26.06 1.94
CA GLU A 83 8.39 -25.91 2.10
C GLU A 83 9.14 -27.22 1.81
N LYS A 84 8.62 -28.35 2.32
CA LYS A 84 9.23 -29.66 2.10
C LYS A 84 9.16 -30.12 0.64
N ALA A 85 8.04 -29.87 -0.04
CA ALA A 85 7.91 -30.17 -1.47
C ALA A 85 8.93 -29.37 -2.29
N GLU A 86 9.06 -28.06 -2.02
CA GLU A 86 10.02 -27.18 -2.67
C GLU A 86 11.48 -27.66 -2.48
N THR A 87 11.81 -28.14 -1.27
CA THR A 87 13.14 -28.71 -0.97
C THR A 87 13.42 -29.99 -1.77
N CYS A 88 12.39 -30.75 -2.14
CA CYS A 88 12.50 -31.94 -2.98
C CYS A 88 12.54 -31.63 -4.49
N GLY A 89 12.59 -30.36 -4.90
CA GLY A 89 12.64 -29.93 -6.30
C GLY A 89 11.32 -30.08 -7.06
N LEU A 90 10.22 -30.38 -6.37
CA LEU A 90 8.88 -30.48 -6.94
C LEU A 90 7.98 -29.39 -6.33
N GLY A 91 7.19 -28.70 -7.15
CA GLY A 91 6.16 -27.81 -6.61
C GLY A 91 5.16 -28.56 -5.73
N TYR A 92 4.66 -27.92 -4.68
CA TYR A 92 3.71 -28.58 -3.75
C TYR A 92 2.43 -29.08 -4.44
N TYR A 93 1.98 -28.41 -5.51
CA TYR A 93 0.87 -28.87 -6.35
C TYR A 93 1.18 -30.22 -7.01
N ASP A 94 2.31 -30.31 -7.73
CA ASP A 94 2.72 -31.53 -8.43
C ASP A 94 3.04 -32.66 -7.45
N SER A 95 3.73 -32.34 -6.34
CA SER A 95 4.01 -33.29 -5.26
C SER A 95 2.73 -33.90 -4.69
N PHE A 96 1.69 -33.08 -4.51
CA PHE A 96 0.40 -33.52 -4.00
C PHE A 96 -0.37 -34.35 -5.03
N LYS A 97 -0.32 -33.93 -6.30
CA LYS A 97 -0.98 -34.61 -7.41
C LYS A 97 -0.40 -36.01 -7.64
N LEU A 98 0.91 -36.19 -7.47
CA LEU A 98 1.59 -37.48 -7.58
C LEU A 98 1.35 -38.39 -6.36
N GLN A 99 1.23 -37.80 -5.16
CA GLN A 99 0.95 -38.48 -3.88
C GLN A 99 1.90 -39.66 -3.55
N GLU A 100 3.17 -39.58 -3.91
CA GLU A 100 4.14 -40.67 -3.72
C GLU A 100 4.67 -40.80 -2.27
N LYS A 101 4.40 -39.82 -1.41
CA LYS A 101 4.98 -39.72 -0.05
C LYS A 101 3.90 -39.57 1.03
N GLU A 102 4.22 -40.07 2.23
CA GLU A 102 3.43 -39.93 3.48
C GLU A 102 2.93 -38.48 3.70
N ASP A 103 3.77 -37.49 3.41
CA ASP A 103 3.43 -36.08 3.62
C ASP A 103 2.26 -35.61 2.73
N GLY A 104 2.14 -36.15 1.51
CA GLY A 104 1.03 -35.84 0.60
C GLY A 104 -0.31 -36.38 1.13
N PHE A 105 -0.28 -37.52 1.82
CA PHE A 105 -1.46 -38.03 2.52
C PHE A 105 -1.86 -37.12 3.69
N GLN A 106 -0.90 -36.69 4.51
CA GLN A 106 -1.17 -35.77 5.63
C GLN A 106 -1.71 -34.42 5.13
N ALA A 107 -1.16 -33.87 4.04
CA ALA A 107 -1.70 -32.68 3.41
C ALA A 107 -3.14 -32.87 2.93
N ASN A 108 -3.50 -34.07 2.46
CA ASN A 108 -4.87 -34.36 2.02
C ASN A 108 -5.84 -34.44 3.20
N VAL A 109 -5.40 -34.98 4.34
CA VAL A 109 -6.17 -34.97 5.59
C VAL A 109 -6.40 -33.53 6.06
N SER A 110 -5.35 -32.70 6.14
CA SER A 110 -5.46 -31.29 6.52
C SER A 110 -6.39 -30.51 5.58
N ARG A 111 -6.30 -30.74 4.27
CA ARG A 111 -7.20 -30.16 3.26
C ARG A 111 -8.68 -30.50 3.55
N LEU A 112 -8.99 -31.74 3.90
CA LEU A 112 -10.36 -32.19 4.19
C LEU A 112 -10.87 -31.63 5.52
N VAL A 113 -10.03 -31.60 6.56
CA VAL A 113 -10.38 -30.99 7.85
C VAL A 113 -10.73 -29.51 7.68
N LEU A 114 -9.90 -28.78 6.93
CA LEU A 114 -10.15 -27.38 6.62
C LEU A 114 -11.43 -27.18 5.80
N ALA A 115 -11.68 -28.04 4.80
CA ALA A 115 -12.92 -28.02 4.04
C ALA A 115 -14.16 -28.20 4.96
N GLY A 116 -14.09 -29.10 5.94
CA GLY A 116 -15.17 -29.33 6.91
C GLY A 116 -15.52 -28.08 7.72
N TYR A 117 -14.51 -27.37 8.27
CA TYR A 117 -14.76 -26.12 9.01
C TYR A 117 -15.42 -25.06 8.14
N TRP A 118 -14.89 -24.85 6.92
CA TRP A 118 -15.44 -23.85 6.02
C TRP A 118 -16.83 -24.22 5.52
N ASP A 119 -17.10 -25.47 5.19
CA ASP A 119 -18.41 -25.90 4.74
C ASP A 119 -19.47 -25.74 5.86
N GLU A 120 -19.14 -26.05 7.12
CA GLU A 120 -20.04 -25.79 8.26
C GLU A 120 -20.31 -24.28 8.45
N MET A 121 -19.27 -23.44 8.33
CA MET A 121 -19.45 -21.97 8.38
C MET A 121 -20.38 -21.48 7.27
N MET A 122 -20.26 -22.01 6.06
CA MET A 122 -21.13 -21.64 4.94
C MET A 122 -22.57 -22.12 5.14
N GLU A 123 -22.78 -23.27 5.77
CA GLU A 123 -24.13 -23.74 6.13
C GLU A 123 -24.76 -22.88 7.24
N MET A 124 -23.98 -22.48 8.25
CA MET A 124 -24.44 -21.52 9.27
C MET A 124 -24.84 -20.18 8.66
N LEU A 125 -24.06 -19.69 7.70
CA LEU A 125 -24.36 -18.45 6.98
C LEU A 125 -25.65 -18.57 6.15
N LYS A 126 -25.81 -19.64 5.35
CA LYS A 126 -27.01 -19.87 4.54
C LYS A 126 -28.27 -20.01 5.40
N ALA A 127 -28.14 -20.57 6.59
CA ALA A 127 -29.24 -20.73 7.54
C ALA A 127 -29.54 -19.46 8.36
N TYR A 128 -28.89 -18.33 8.06
CA TYR A 128 -29.01 -17.07 8.82
C TYR A 128 -28.69 -17.23 10.32
N LYS A 129 -27.75 -18.13 10.64
CA LYS A 129 -27.30 -18.43 12.00
C LYS A 129 -26.00 -17.71 12.38
N LEU A 130 -25.55 -16.76 11.58
CA LEU A 130 -24.42 -15.87 11.85
C LEU A 130 -24.89 -14.40 11.84
N PRO A 131 -24.16 -13.48 12.50
CA PRO A 131 -24.44 -12.05 12.44
C PRO A 131 -24.34 -11.50 11.02
N ASP A 132 -25.15 -10.49 10.71
CA ASP A 132 -25.27 -9.94 9.36
C ASP A 132 -23.96 -9.27 8.88
N GLU A 133 -23.15 -8.77 9.80
CA GLU A 133 -21.83 -8.16 9.51
C GLU A 133 -20.72 -9.20 9.27
N PHE A 134 -21.00 -10.49 9.46
CA PHE A 134 -19.98 -11.55 9.41
C PHE A 134 -19.21 -11.57 8.08
N GLU A 135 -19.90 -11.40 6.95
CA GLU A 135 -19.31 -11.40 5.60
C GLU A 135 -18.36 -10.20 5.35
N LYS A 136 -18.39 -9.17 6.19
CA LYS A 136 -17.49 -7.99 6.14
C LYS A 136 -16.39 -8.04 7.20
N SER A 137 -16.33 -9.09 8.01
CA SER A 137 -15.30 -9.24 9.03
C SER A 137 -13.92 -9.34 8.38
N HIS A 138 -13.06 -8.35 8.64
CA HIS A 138 -11.70 -8.29 8.10
C HIS A 138 -10.89 -9.55 8.47
N ASP A 139 -11.07 -10.06 9.69
CA ASP A 139 -10.42 -11.29 10.16
C ASP A 139 -10.89 -12.53 9.39
N CYS A 140 -12.19 -12.65 9.13
CA CYS A 140 -12.75 -13.76 8.37
C CYS A 140 -12.31 -13.69 6.90
N ILE A 141 -12.26 -12.49 6.30
CA ILE A 141 -11.81 -12.28 4.93
C ILE A 141 -10.33 -12.66 4.78
N ARG A 142 -9.48 -12.23 5.72
CA ARG A 142 -8.05 -12.58 5.73
C ARG A 142 -7.85 -14.08 5.86
N LEU A 143 -8.43 -14.71 6.89
CA LEU A 143 -8.32 -16.15 7.13
C LEU A 143 -8.86 -16.97 5.95
N GLY A 144 -9.99 -16.54 5.37
CA GLY A 144 -10.56 -17.14 4.17
C GLY A 144 -9.64 -17.01 2.97
N THR A 145 -9.04 -15.85 2.76
CA THR A 145 -8.11 -15.62 1.64
C THR A 145 -6.87 -16.50 1.74
N ASP A 146 -6.30 -16.65 2.93
CA ASP A 146 -5.16 -17.53 3.19
C ASP A 146 -5.55 -19.01 2.95
N TYR A 147 -6.70 -19.43 3.46
CA TYR A 147 -7.25 -20.75 3.17
C TYR A 147 -7.44 -20.99 1.66
N ARG A 148 -8.06 -20.05 0.95
CA ARG A 148 -8.31 -20.16 -0.50
C ARG A 148 -6.99 -20.30 -1.27
N ARG A 149 -6.00 -19.46 -0.98
CA ARG A 149 -4.70 -19.47 -1.68
C ARG A 149 -3.86 -20.71 -1.38
N THR A 150 -3.96 -21.26 -0.18
CA THR A 150 -3.18 -22.45 0.23
C THR A 150 -3.86 -23.75 -0.18
N VAL A 151 -5.19 -23.84 -0.10
CA VAL A 151 -5.92 -25.11 -0.16
C VAL A 151 -6.60 -25.35 -1.49
N GLU A 152 -7.07 -24.31 -2.18
CA GLU A 152 -7.74 -24.47 -3.47
C GLU A 152 -6.84 -25.13 -4.53
N PRO A 153 -5.53 -24.82 -4.63
CA PRO A 153 -4.61 -25.56 -5.49
C PRO A 153 -4.55 -27.07 -5.19
N LEU A 154 -4.65 -27.47 -3.92
CA LEU A 154 -4.66 -28.88 -3.54
C LEU A 154 -5.99 -29.55 -3.88
N ASP A 155 -7.11 -28.83 -3.78
CA ASP A 155 -8.42 -29.31 -4.25
C ASP A 155 -8.44 -29.47 -5.78
N ILE A 156 -7.79 -28.57 -6.51
CA ILE A 156 -7.59 -28.68 -7.97
C ILE A 156 -6.71 -29.90 -8.29
N ALA A 157 -5.58 -30.07 -7.61
CA ALA A 157 -4.70 -31.22 -7.78
C ALA A 157 -5.47 -32.53 -7.54
N ASN A 158 -6.24 -32.59 -6.45
CA ASN A 158 -7.09 -33.74 -6.13
C ASN A 158 -8.17 -33.99 -7.20
N PHE A 159 -8.74 -32.94 -7.78
CA PHE A 159 -9.75 -33.02 -8.82
C PHE A 159 -9.21 -33.70 -10.09
N TYR A 160 -8.09 -33.19 -10.63
CA TYR A 160 -7.49 -33.74 -11.85
C TYR A 160 -6.70 -35.04 -11.61
N ARG A 161 -6.23 -35.30 -10.39
CA ARG A 161 -5.61 -36.59 -10.04
C ARG A 161 -6.59 -37.75 -10.17
N HIS A 162 -7.83 -37.53 -9.75
CA HIS A 162 -8.89 -38.55 -9.79
C HIS A 162 -9.72 -38.49 -11.08
N ALA A 163 -9.18 -37.88 -12.15
CA ALA A 163 -9.82 -37.74 -13.46
C ALA A 163 -11.27 -37.21 -13.42
N LYS A 164 -11.61 -36.39 -12.42
CA LYS A 164 -12.99 -35.88 -12.24
C LYS A 164 -13.44 -34.98 -13.39
N ASP A 165 -12.49 -34.44 -14.14
CA ASP A 165 -12.73 -33.67 -15.35
C ASP A 165 -13.38 -34.52 -16.46
N GLU A 166 -13.10 -35.81 -16.53
CA GLU A 166 -13.71 -36.74 -17.49
C GLU A 166 -15.19 -37.01 -17.14
N GLU A 167 -15.53 -37.05 -15.86
CA GLU A 167 -16.90 -37.32 -15.36
C GLU A 167 -17.78 -36.05 -15.27
N THR A 168 -17.20 -34.94 -14.80
CA THR A 168 -17.97 -33.74 -14.40
C THR A 168 -17.63 -32.47 -15.20
N GLY A 169 -16.60 -32.55 -16.06
CA GLY A 169 -16.05 -31.42 -16.81
C GLY A 169 -15.02 -30.60 -16.02
N PHE A 170 -14.45 -29.57 -16.66
CA PHE A 170 -13.38 -28.76 -16.09
C PHE A 170 -13.68 -28.10 -14.74
N TYR A 171 -12.66 -27.91 -13.90
CA TYR A 171 -12.81 -27.48 -12.49
C TYR A 171 -13.54 -26.13 -12.34
N VAL A 172 -13.30 -25.14 -13.22
CA VAL A 172 -13.91 -23.80 -13.15
C VAL A 172 -15.32 -23.76 -13.78
N LYS A 173 -15.82 -24.88 -14.31
CA LYS A 173 -17.19 -24.97 -14.84
C LYS A 173 -18.23 -24.71 -13.73
N LYS A 174 -19.41 -24.22 -14.14
CA LYS A 174 -20.52 -23.98 -13.21
C LYS A 174 -20.93 -25.30 -12.54
N GLY A 175 -20.66 -25.42 -11.25
CA GLY A 175 -21.11 -26.53 -10.40
C GLY A 175 -20.01 -27.45 -9.86
N THR A 176 -18.80 -27.40 -10.42
CA THR A 176 -17.66 -28.26 -10.04
C THR A 176 -16.79 -27.64 -8.94
N ARG A 177 -16.53 -26.34 -9.02
CA ARG A 177 -15.77 -25.60 -8.00
C ARG A 177 -16.54 -25.53 -6.67
N PRO A 178 -15.98 -25.97 -5.54
CA PRO A 178 -16.64 -25.90 -4.23
C PRO A 178 -17.11 -24.48 -3.88
N LYS A 179 -18.33 -24.37 -3.34
CA LYS A 179 -18.97 -23.08 -3.07
C LYS A 179 -18.15 -22.21 -2.11
N ARG A 180 -17.52 -22.79 -1.08
CA ARG A 180 -16.70 -22.07 -0.09
C ARG A 180 -15.67 -21.12 -0.71
N TYR A 181 -14.99 -21.54 -1.78
CA TYR A 181 -13.99 -20.68 -2.45
C TYR A 181 -14.62 -19.48 -3.14
N ARG A 182 -15.83 -19.65 -3.69
CA ARG A 182 -16.59 -18.56 -4.31
C ARG A 182 -17.07 -17.54 -3.28
N TYR A 183 -17.55 -17.99 -2.12
CA TYR A 183 -17.96 -17.09 -1.03
C TYR A 183 -16.77 -16.23 -0.59
N ILE A 184 -15.64 -16.87 -0.28
CA ILE A 184 -14.42 -16.19 0.15
C ILE A 184 -13.90 -15.20 -0.91
N GLN A 185 -13.87 -15.62 -2.18
CA GLN A 185 -13.48 -14.75 -3.29
C GLN A 185 -14.40 -13.53 -3.39
N ASN A 186 -15.72 -13.74 -3.33
CA ASN A 186 -16.69 -12.66 -3.41
C ASN A 186 -16.57 -11.68 -2.23
N TRP A 187 -16.30 -12.18 -1.01
CA TRP A 187 -16.09 -11.31 0.16
C TRP A 187 -14.87 -10.42 -0.01
N LEU A 188 -13.75 -10.98 -0.51
CA LEU A 188 -12.54 -10.20 -0.80
C LEU A 188 -12.77 -9.16 -1.90
N GLU A 189 -13.39 -9.57 -3.01
CA GLU A 189 -13.70 -8.68 -4.14
C GLU A 189 -14.63 -7.54 -3.70
N HIS A 190 -15.62 -7.83 -2.86
CA HIS A 190 -16.51 -6.82 -2.29
C HIS A 190 -15.77 -5.84 -1.37
N ALA A 191 -14.94 -6.34 -0.45
CA ALA A 191 -14.17 -5.50 0.47
C ALA A 191 -13.17 -4.58 -0.26
N GLU A 192 -12.58 -5.05 -1.36
CA GLU A 192 -11.65 -4.28 -2.18
C GLU A 192 -12.33 -3.42 -3.27
N LYS A 193 -13.66 -3.49 -3.39
CA LYS A 193 -14.45 -2.82 -4.44
C LYS A 193 -13.97 -3.20 -5.86
N LYS A 194 -13.67 -4.49 -6.07
CA LYS A 194 -13.20 -5.03 -7.34
C LYS A 194 -14.34 -5.72 -8.11
N PRO A 195 -14.26 -5.80 -9.45
CA PRO A 195 -15.27 -6.52 -10.24
C PRO A 195 -15.22 -8.02 -9.94
N SER A 196 -16.37 -8.69 -10.10
CA SER A 196 -16.48 -10.12 -9.84
C SER A 196 -15.57 -10.94 -10.75
N GLY A 197 -14.85 -11.90 -10.16
CA GLY A 197 -13.91 -12.75 -10.89
C GLY A 197 -12.49 -12.20 -11.02
N SER A 198 -12.22 -10.99 -10.53
CA SER A 198 -10.88 -10.36 -10.59
C SER A 198 -9.85 -10.98 -9.63
N ARG A 199 -10.30 -11.78 -8.65
CA ARG A 199 -9.45 -12.49 -7.69
C ARG A 199 -9.52 -14.01 -7.89
N SER A 200 -9.21 -14.46 -9.11
CA SER A 200 -9.18 -15.87 -9.52
C SER A 200 -7.81 -16.54 -9.35
N GLU A 201 -6.86 -15.92 -8.66
CA GLU A 201 -5.45 -16.37 -8.59
C GLU A 201 -5.29 -17.79 -8.05
N SER A 202 -6.19 -18.20 -7.16
CA SER A 202 -6.21 -19.55 -6.58
C SER A 202 -6.68 -20.63 -7.55
N CYS A 203 -7.32 -20.25 -8.66
CA CYS A 203 -7.74 -21.15 -9.73
C CYS A 203 -6.69 -21.36 -10.83
N PHE A 204 -5.51 -20.75 -10.71
CA PHE A 204 -4.45 -20.81 -11.73
C PHE A 204 -4.20 -22.23 -12.27
N TRP A 205 -4.02 -23.21 -11.38
CA TRP A 205 -3.74 -24.59 -11.78
C TRP A 205 -4.89 -25.24 -12.56
N ALA A 206 -6.14 -24.85 -12.31
CA ALA A 206 -7.26 -25.37 -13.08
C ALA A 206 -7.20 -24.89 -14.53
N GLU A 207 -6.81 -23.64 -14.77
CA GLU A 207 -6.63 -23.11 -16.12
C GLU A 207 -5.47 -23.79 -16.86
N VAL A 208 -4.38 -24.10 -16.15
CA VAL A 208 -3.23 -24.86 -16.69
C VAL A 208 -3.67 -26.25 -17.13
N GLU A 209 -4.40 -26.98 -16.28
CA GLU A 209 -4.85 -28.35 -16.59
C GLU A 209 -5.85 -28.35 -17.76
N ASP A 210 -6.80 -27.41 -17.76
CA ASP A 210 -7.75 -27.22 -18.86
C ASP A 210 -7.03 -26.99 -20.19
N LEU A 211 -6.01 -26.13 -20.20
CA LEU A 211 -5.22 -25.84 -21.40
C LEU A 211 -4.39 -27.06 -21.82
N ARG A 212 -3.79 -27.79 -20.87
CA ARG A 212 -3.03 -29.01 -21.14
C ARG A 212 -3.90 -30.08 -21.81
N ILE A 213 -5.12 -30.27 -21.31
CA ILE A 213 -6.10 -31.22 -21.87
C ILE A 213 -6.53 -30.76 -23.26
N LYS A 214 -6.93 -29.49 -23.43
CA LYS A 214 -7.36 -28.94 -24.74
C LYS A 214 -6.26 -29.01 -25.80
N THR A 215 -5.00 -28.82 -25.41
CA THR A 215 -3.85 -28.91 -26.33
C THR A 215 -3.60 -30.35 -26.80
N ARG A 216 -3.88 -31.35 -25.95
CA ARG A 216 -3.80 -32.77 -26.32
C ARG A 216 -4.93 -33.20 -27.26
N SER A 217 -6.13 -32.63 -27.11
CA SER A 217 -7.30 -33.01 -27.92
C SER A 217 -7.38 -32.31 -29.28
N ASN A 218 -7.00 -31.03 -29.38
CA ASN A 218 -7.28 -30.20 -30.57
C ASN A 218 -6.05 -29.67 -31.33
N GLY A 219 -4.82 -30.02 -30.90
CA GLY A 219 -3.60 -29.40 -31.42
C GLY A 219 -3.51 -27.89 -31.14
N SER A 220 -2.47 -27.22 -31.66
CA SER A 220 -2.16 -25.82 -31.37
C SER A 220 -3.07 -24.83 -32.13
N SER A 221 -4.35 -24.74 -31.72
CA SER A 221 -5.30 -23.73 -32.21
C SER A 221 -4.85 -22.29 -31.85
N PRO A 222 -5.13 -21.27 -32.69
CA PRO A 222 -4.86 -19.86 -32.40
C PRO A 222 -5.44 -19.38 -31.06
N GLU A 223 -6.63 -19.87 -30.68
CA GLU A 223 -7.28 -19.53 -29.40
C GLU A 223 -6.49 -20.09 -28.19
N ILE A 224 -5.87 -21.26 -28.35
CA ILE A 224 -5.03 -21.88 -27.33
C ILE A 224 -3.69 -21.15 -27.22
N LYS A 225 -3.10 -20.71 -28.34
CA LYS A 225 -1.90 -19.85 -28.35
C LYS A 225 -2.16 -18.51 -27.65
N GLN A 226 -3.27 -17.84 -27.98
CA GLN A 226 -3.66 -16.58 -27.37
C GLN A 226 -3.95 -16.73 -25.87
N LYS A 227 -4.64 -17.79 -25.45
CA LYS A 227 -4.84 -18.08 -24.02
C LYS A 227 -3.53 -18.42 -23.31
N ARG A 228 -2.61 -19.14 -23.96
CA ARG A 228 -1.27 -19.43 -23.42
C ARG A 228 -0.45 -18.15 -23.27
N GLU A 229 -0.49 -17.24 -24.24
CA GLU A 229 0.15 -15.92 -24.17
C GLU A 229 -0.49 -15.02 -23.12
N ASN A 230 -1.82 -15.06 -22.94
CA ASN A 230 -2.51 -14.35 -21.86
C ASN A 230 -2.14 -14.92 -20.48
N LEU A 231 -2.09 -16.24 -20.34
CA LEU A 231 -1.66 -16.90 -19.10
C LEU A 231 -0.16 -16.68 -18.81
N HIS A 232 0.67 -16.58 -19.85
CA HIS A 232 2.07 -16.14 -19.74
C HIS A 232 2.16 -14.65 -19.40
N ARG A 233 1.32 -13.77 -19.94
CA ARG A 233 1.23 -12.35 -19.53
C ARG A 233 0.75 -12.17 -18.10
N GLU A 234 -0.18 -13.01 -17.65
CA GLU A 234 -0.75 -12.95 -16.30
C GLU A 234 0.18 -13.58 -15.24
N ASN A 235 1.11 -14.48 -15.62
CA ASN A 235 2.03 -15.15 -14.69
C ASN A 235 3.54 -14.87 -14.89
N MET A 236 3.96 -14.24 -15.99
CA MET A 236 5.34 -13.82 -16.24
C MET A 236 5.35 -12.33 -16.63
N GLY A 237 5.62 -11.51 -15.62
CA GLY A 237 5.71 -10.05 -15.72
C GLY A 237 4.56 -9.41 -14.95
N GLU A 238 4.79 -9.02 -13.70
CA GLU A 238 3.89 -8.08 -13.05
C GLU A 238 3.86 -6.83 -13.94
N THR A 239 2.73 -6.49 -14.56
CA THR A 239 2.68 -5.29 -15.41
C THR A 239 2.84 -4.02 -14.55
N LEU A 240 3.22 -2.89 -15.18
CA LEU A 240 3.21 -1.58 -14.50
C LEU A 240 1.81 -1.14 -14.03
N ASP A 241 0.77 -1.97 -14.24
CA ASP A 241 -0.61 -1.72 -13.82
C ASP A 241 -0.73 -1.47 -12.31
N ARG A 242 0.14 -2.07 -11.48
CA ARG A 242 0.16 -1.81 -10.02
C ARG A 242 0.57 -0.37 -9.66
N ILE A 243 1.14 0.39 -10.59
CA ILE A 243 1.51 1.82 -10.45
C ILE A 243 0.36 2.75 -10.93
N GLY A 244 -0.66 2.20 -11.60
CA GLY A 244 -1.86 2.95 -12.03
C GLY A 244 -1.60 3.93 -13.18
N LEU A 245 -0.58 3.65 -13.99
CA LEU A 245 -0.21 4.36 -15.22
C LEU A 245 0.02 3.34 -16.34
N SER A 246 -0.57 3.56 -17.52
CA SER A 246 -0.31 2.72 -18.68
C SER A 246 1.04 3.06 -19.32
N GLY A 247 1.65 2.09 -20.00
CA GLY A 247 2.89 2.31 -20.76
C GLY A 247 2.78 3.44 -21.77
N GLU A 248 1.61 3.64 -22.40
CA GLU A 248 1.36 4.75 -23.32
C GLU A 248 1.45 6.13 -22.63
N VAL A 249 0.94 6.26 -21.40
CA VAL A 249 1.05 7.49 -20.62
C VAL A 249 2.50 7.74 -20.22
N ILE A 250 3.23 6.70 -19.83
CA ILE A 250 4.64 6.79 -19.45
C ILE A 250 5.50 7.21 -20.65
N ASN A 251 5.31 6.58 -21.80
CA ASN A 251 5.98 6.95 -23.06
C ASN A 251 5.66 8.39 -23.49
N ALA A 252 4.39 8.80 -23.38
CA ALA A 252 3.98 10.18 -23.67
C ALA A 252 4.60 11.19 -22.70
N ALA A 253 4.71 10.84 -21.41
CA ALA A 253 5.37 11.64 -20.39
C ALA A 253 6.87 11.78 -20.65
N ALA A 254 7.57 10.68 -20.89
CA ALA A 254 8.99 10.68 -21.26
C ALA A 254 9.22 11.56 -22.50
N SER A 255 8.56 11.23 -23.62
CA SER A 255 8.73 11.98 -24.87
C SER A 255 8.48 13.49 -24.72
N LEU A 256 7.48 13.89 -23.92
CA LEU A 256 7.17 15.30 -23.69
C LEU A 256 8.15 15.97 -22.72
N ALA A 257 8.62 15.26 -21.69
CA ALA A 257 9.60 15.76 -20.72
C ALA A 257 10.94 16.12 -21.39
N MET A 258 11.49 15.21 -22.21
CA MET A 258 12.74 15.46 -22.94
C MET A 258 12.55 16.59 -23.95
N LYS A 259 11.43 16.61 -24.67
CA LYS A 259 11.10 17.71 -25.59
C LYS A 259 10.96 19.07 -24.88
N ALA A 260 10.36 19.10 -23.69
CA ALA A 260 10.23 20.33 -22.91
C ALA A 260 11.59 20.82 -22.42
N HIS A 261 12.49 19.90 -22.08
CA HIS A 261 13.84 20.23 -21.64
C HIS A 261 14.69 20.86 -22.76
N ASP A 262 14.51 20.42 -24.01
CA ASP A 262 15.19 21.02 -25.17
C ASP A 262 14.54 22.34 -25.65
N SER A 263 13.34 22.67 -25.14
CA SER A 263 12.61 23.89 -25.49
C SER A 263 13.18 25.10 -24.75
N THR A 264 13.67 26.09 -25.50
CA THR A 264 14.25 27.31 -24.91
C THR A 264 13.25 28.46 -24.71
N ARG A 265 11.99 28.29 -25.13
CA ARG A 265 11.01 29.38 -25.22
C ARG A 265 9.87 29.32 -24.22
N GLU A 266 9.41 28.12 -23.87
CA GLU A 266 8.26 27.93 -22.99
C GLU A 266 8.67 27.19 -21.71
N PRO A 267 8.22 27.66 -20.52
CA PRO A 267 8.58 27.02 -19.24
C PRO A 267 7.95 25.63 -19.05
N PHE A 268 6.89 25.32 -19.80
CA PHE A 268 6.27 24.00 -19.82
C PHE A 268 5.56 23.75 -21.15
N LEU A 269 5.42 22.48 -21.52
CA LEU A 269 4.61 22.01 -22.64
C LEU A 269 3.38 21.28 -22.13
N LEU A 270 2.26 21.40 -22.84
CA LEU A 270 1.03 20.64 -22.56
C LEU A 270 0.62 19.83 -23.78
N LYS A 271 0.44 18.53 -23.60
CA LYS A 271 -0.06 17.62 -24.63
C LYS A 271 -1.23 16.79 -24.12
N LYS A 272 -2.24 16.59 -24.96
CA LYS A 272 -3.37 15.69 -24.71
C LYS A 272 -3.24 14.51 -25.67
N PRO A 273 -2.66 13.37 -25.26
CA PRO A 273 -2.53 12.20 -26.12
C PRO A 273 -3.89 11.75 -26.66
N ARG A 274 -3.96 11.39 -27.94
CA ARG A 274 -5.20 10.91 -28.57
C ARG A 274 -5.62 9.58 -27.92
N GLY A 275 -6.91 9.39 -27.69
CA GLY A 275 -7.45 8.15 -27.10
C GLY A 275 -7.27 8.01 -25.59
N LEU A 276 -6.52 8.90 -24.93
CA LEU A 276 -6.29 8.84 -23.48
C LEU A 276 -7.05 9.94 -22.75
N SER A 277 -7.69 9.59 -21.64
CA SER A 277 -8.35 10.54 -20.72
C SER A 277 -7.34 11.24 -19.79
N VAL A 278 -6.22 11.69 -20.34
CA VAL A 278 -5.16 12.38 -19.60
C VAL A 278 -4.67 13.62 -20.36
N ALA A 279 -4.12 14.59 -19.62
CA ALA A 279 -3.27 15.62 -20.19
C ALA A 279 -1.92 15.60 -19.49
N VAL A 280 -0.85 15.60 -20.29
CA VAL A 280 0.53 15.58 -19.82
C VAL A 280 1.06 17.01 -19.85
N VAL A 281 1.57 17.49 -18.72
CA VAL A 281 2.20 18.80 -18.55
C VAL A 281 3.67 18.56 -18.21
N ALA A 282 4.56 18.92 -19.13
CA ALA A 282 6.00 18.70 -19.00
C ALA A 282 6.72 20.01 -18.72
N PHE A 283 7.55 20.07 -17.68
CA PHE A 283 8.30 21.27 -17.33
C PHE A 283 9.70 21.26 -17.95
N ALA A 284 10.13 22.41 -18.47
CA ALA A 284 11.49 22.60 -18.95
C ALA A 284 12.50 22.53 -17.79
N GLY A 285 13.66 21.91 -18.03
CA GLY A 285 14.77 21.96 -17.10
C GLY A 285 15.68 23.16 -17.34
N SER A 286 16.71 23.25 -16.52
CA SER A 286 17.81 24.20 -16.64
C SER A 286 19.12 23.52 -16.28
N TRP A 287 20.21 23.98 -16.87
CA TRP A 287 21.58 23.57 -16.54
C TRP A 287 22.39 24.71 -15.90
N LEU A 288 21.75 25.83 -15.58
CA LEU A 288 22.42 26.94 -14.90
C LEU A 288 22.68 26.56 -13.43
N PRO A 289 23.90 26.72 -12.90
CA PRO A 289 24.22 26.35 -11.51
C PRO A 289 23.25 26.94 -10.47
N ASP A 290 22.84 28.20 -10.64
CA ASP A 290 21.93 28.91 -9.73
C ASP A 290 20.52 28.29 -9.69
N ASP A 291 20.13 27.55 -10.73
CA ASP A 291 18.86 26.83 -10.83
C ASP A 291 18.90 25.45 -10.13
N TRP A 292 20.07 25.02 -9.65
CA TRP A 292 20.28 23.76 -8.93
C TRP A 292 20.65 23.97 -7.47
N CYS A 293 21.61 24.86 -7.19
CA CYS A 293 22.08 25.09 -5.84
C CYS A 293 22.66 26.51 -5.71
N ALA A 294 21.82 27.46 -5.31
CA ALA A 294 22.21 28.86 -5.14
C ALA A 294 22.94 29.14 -3.80
N GLU A 295 22.71 28.33 -2.78
CA GLU A 295 23.24 28.52 -1.42
C GLU A 295 23.99 27.26 -0.95
N THR A 296 25.00 27.42 -0.09
CA THR A 296 25.80 26.32 0.45
C THR A 296 25.30 25.89 1.83
N PRO A 297 25.46 24.62 2.23
CA PRO A 297 26.14 23.55 1.48
C PRO A 297 25.25 22.84 0.45
N PHE A 298 23.93 22.72 0.66
CA PHE A 298 23.04 21.93 -0.21
C PHE A 298 21.90 22.72 -0.86
N GLY A 299 21.84 24.04 -0.68
CA GLY A 299 20.83 24.90 -1.31
C GLY A 299 19.42 24.68 -0.79
N GLU A 300 19.29 24.13 0.41
CA GLU A 300 18.03 23.86 1.08
C GLU A 300 17.40 25.13 1.67
N THR A 301 16.07 25.20 1.62
CA THR A 301 15.27 26.22 2.28
C THR A 301 14.05 25.57 2.90
N THR A 302 13.43 26.23 3.88
CA THR A 302 12.12 25.84 4.38
C THR A 302 11.07 25.95 3.28
N ILE A 303 10.18 24.97 3.20
CA ILE A 303 9.09 25.02 2.25
C ILE A 303 8.06 26.07 2.65
N ASP A 304 7.45 26.72 1.66
CA ASP A 304 6.43 27.74 1.87
C ASP A 304 5.14 27.12 2.40
N ALA A 305 4.93 27.22 3.71
CA ALA A 305 3.76 26.69 4.41
C ALA A 305 2.43 27.31 3.94
N GLY A 306 2.43 28.51 3.33
CA GLY A 306 1.22 29.09 2.75
C GLY A 306 0.77 28.38 1.48
N THR A 307 1.73 27.86 0.71
CA THR A 307 1.47 27.07 -0.51
C THR A 307 1.32 25.59 -0.22
N PHE A 308 2.10 25.06 0.75
CA PHE A 308 2.19 23.65 1.08
C PHE A 308 1.96 23.38 2.58
N PRO A 309 0.75 23.63 3.09
CA PRO A 309 0.46 23.53 4.53
C PRO A 309 0.62 22.10 5.09
N SER A 310 0.55 21.07 4.25
CA SER A 310 0.66 19.67 4.67
C SER A 310 2.13 19.21 4.80
N LEU A 311 3.09 19.91 4.19
CA LEU A 311 4.51 19.52 4.17
C LEU A 311 5.26 19.93 5.45
N LYS A 312 4.82 19.37 6.57
CA LYS A 312 5.39 19.56 7.92
C LYS A 312 5.22 18.31 8.78
N SER A 313 5.93 18.23 9.90
CA SER A 313 5.61 17.32 11.01
C SER A 313 4.40 17.86 11.76
N LEU A 314 3.50 16.98 12.22
CA LEU A 314 2.33 17.40 13.01
C LEU A 314 2.62 17.49 14.51
N GLY A 315 3.67 16.83 15.00
CA GLY A 315 3.99 16.74 16.42
C GLY A 315 5.18 17.61 16.86
N ASP A 316 6.18 17.79 15.99
CA ASP A 316 7.46 18.44 16.36
C ASP A 316 7.58 19.88 15.83
N ASP A 317 6.49 20.47 15.31
CA ASP A 317 6.41 21.78 14.62
C ASP A 317 7.40 22.00 13.44
N GLY A 318 8.21 21.00 13.09
CA GLY A 318 9.19 21.07 12.01
C GLY A 318 8.54 21.16 10.62
N VAL A 319 8.89 22.19 9.85
CA VAL A 319 8.50 22.37 8.44
C VAL A 319 9.49 21.63 7.53
N ALA A 320 9.01 21.05 6.43
CA ALA A 320 9.88 20.35 5.49
C ALA A 320 10.91 21.28 4.85
N LEU A 321 12.09 20.74 4.55
CA LEU A 321 13.10 21.41 3.74
C LEU A 321 12.97 20.96 2.28
N VAL A 322 13.26 21.88 1.37
CA VAL A 322 13.22 21.68 -0.08
C VAL A 322 14.38 22.43 -0.73
N ASN A 323 14.82 22.01 -1.91
CA ASN A 323 15.79 22.78 -2.67
C ASN A 323 15.21 24.15 -3.07
N GLY A 324 15.88 25.22 -2.65
CA GLY A 324 15.40 26.60 -2.82
C GLY A 324 15.37 27.05 -4.28
N SER A 325 16.33 26.61 -5.09
CA SER A 325 16.35 26.92 -6.52
C SER A 325 15.19 26.27 -7.27
N PHE A 326 14.88 24.99 -6.98
CA PHE A 326 13.73 24.30 -7.58
C PHE A 326 12.40 24.93 -7.14
N LEU A 327 12.27 25.30 -5.86
CA LEU A 327 11.09 26.00 -5.35
C LEU A 327 10.92 27.37 -6.03
N ARG A 328 11.99 28.15 -6.17
CA ARG A 328 11.98 29.46 -6.85
C ARG A 328 11.52 29.33 -8.29
N ARG A 329 12.04 28.35 -9.03
CA ARG A 329 11.64 28.06 -10.41
C ARG A 329 10.16 27.69 -10.50
N PHE A 330 9.68 26.82 -9.62
CA PHE A 330 8.26 26.47 -9.57
C PHE A 330 7.38 27.70 -9.32
N LYS A 331 7.72 28.53 -8.34
CA LYS A 331 6.98 29.78 -8.03
C LYS A 331 6.98 30.75 -9.22
N ALA A 332 8.12 30.93 -9.89
CA ALA A 332 8.21 31.78 -11.07
C ALA A 332 7.26 31.28 -12.18
N ILE A 333 7.26 29.97 -12.46
CA ILE A 333 6.36 29.38 -13.45
C ILE A 333 4.89 29.53 -13.01
N LEU A 334 4.57 29.27 -11.75
CA LEU A 334 3.21 29.40 -11.25
C LEU A 334 2.67 30.84 -11.36
N GLY A 335 3.51 31.84 -11.08
CA GLY A 335 3.14 33.25 -11.08
C GLY A 335 3.15 33.95 -12.44
N GLN A 336 4.04 33.57 -13.35
CA GLN A 336 4.26 34.28 -14.63
C GLN A 336 3.66 33.56 -15.85
N SER A 337 3.23 32.31 -15.70
CA SER A 337 2.78 31.51 -16.83
C SER A 337 1.28 31.24 -16.80
N SER A 338 0.73 30.85 -17.94
CA SER A 338 -0.67 30.42 -18.06
C SER A 338 -0.92 29.02 -17.46
N LEU A 339 -0.06 28.51 -16.56
CA LEU A 339 -0.12 27.14 -16.05
C LEU A 339 -1.41 26.89 -15.28
N ALA A 340 -1.72 27.74 -14.31
CA ALA A 340 -2.91 27.57 -13.46
C ALA A 340 -4.21 27.54 -14.30
N GLU A 341 -4.34 28.43 -15.28
CA GLU A 341 -5.48 28.48 -16.20
C GLU A 341 -5.57 27.24 -17.08
N LYS A 342 -4.44 26.79 -17.67
CA LYS A 342 -4.40 25.59 -18.50
C LYS A 342 -4.72 24.33 -17.70
N VAL A 343 -4.22 24.22 -16.47
CA VAL A 343 -4.54 23.09 -15.57
C VAL A 343 -6.01 23.10 -15.18
N LYS A 344 -6.57 24.26 -14.80
CA LYS A 344 -8.02 24.40 -14.54
C LYS A 344 -8.86 23.98 -15.75
N LYS A 345 -8.47 24.39 -16.96
CA LYS A 345 -9.13 23.96 -18.20
C LYS A 345 -9.11 22.44 -18.40
N VAL A 346 -7.96 21.80 -18.15
CA VAL A 346 -7.84 20.33 -18.22
C VAL A 346 -8.76 19.63 -17.22
N ILE A 347 -8.83 20.15 -15.98
CA ILE A 347 -9.71 19.61 -14.94
C ILE A 347 -11.19 19.76 -15.36
N GLY A 348 -11.57 20.91 -15.92
CA GLY A 348 -12.91 21.14 -16.47
C GLY A 348 -13.29 20.18 -17.61
N GLU A 349 -12.30 19.71 -18.38
CA GLU A 349 -12.47 18.66 -19.40
C GLU A 349 -12.56 17.23 -18.83
N LYS A 350 -12.58 17.07 -17.49
CA LYS A 350 -12.62 15.79 -16.77
C LYS A 350 -11.45 14.84 -17.11
N LYS A 351 -10.30 15.41 -17.50
CA LYS A 351 -9.07 14.65 -17.78
C LYS A 351 -8.17 14.60 -16.56
N ARG A 352 -7.49 13.47 -16.34
CA ARG A 352 -6.47 13.38 -15.29
C ARG A 352 -5.22 14.16 -15.71
N VAL A 353 -4.71 15.00 -14.82
CA VAL A 353 -3.45 15.75 -15.04
C VAL A 353 -2.27 14.85 -14.70
N VAL A 354 -1.29 14.77 -15.60
CA VAL A 354 -0.01 14.09 -15.38
C VAL A 354 1.09 15.14 -15.52
N PHE A 355 1.71 15.51 -14.41
CA PHE A 355 2.91 16.36 -14.42
C PHE A 355 4.14 15.49 -14.69
N THR A 356 5.07 16.01 -15.49
CA THR A 356 6.29 15.31 -15.81
C THR A 356 7.46 16.26 -16.01
N GLY A 357 8.66 15.72 -15.87
CA GLY A 357 9.89 16.46 -16.08
C GLY A 357 11.08 15.52 -16.20
N TYR A 358 12.07 15.99 -16.94
CA TYR A 358 13.37 15.34 -17.10
C TYR A 358 14.43 16.21 -16.44
N SER A 359 15.35 15.58 -15.70
CA SER A 359 16.40 16.28 -14.95
C SER A 359 15.81 17.34 -14.00
N SER A 360 16.35 18.57 -13.96
CA SER A 360 15.82 19.68 -13.14
C SER A 360 14.40 20.16 -13.50
N GLY A 361 13.80 19.69 -14.60
CA GLY A 361 12.36 19.87 -14.84
C GLY A 361 11.48 19.02 -13.90
N ALA A 362 12.01 17.89 -13.41
CA ALA A 362 11.28 16.96 -12.56
C ALA A 362 10.93 17.52 -11.16
N PRO A 363 11.84 18.20 -10.44
CA PRO A 363 11.48 18.88 -9.19
C PRO A 363 10.33 19.86 -9.32
N VAL A 364 10.25 20.59 -10.44
CA VAL A 364 9.13 21.50 -10.73
C VAL A 364 7.83 20.70 -10.93
N ALA A 365 7.88 19.56 -11.62
CA ALA A 365 6.74 18.66 -11.78
C ALA A 365 6.24 18.10 -10.44
N ILE A 366 7.18 17.74 -9.55
CA ILE A 366 6.90 17.27 -8.19
C ILE A 366 6.17 18.35 -7.40
N LEU A 367 6.70 19.58 -7.38
CA LEU A 367 6.11 20.70 -6.65
C LEU A 367 4.74 21.11 -7.22
N ALA A 368 4.58 21.08 -8.55
CA ALA A 368 3.29 21.33 -9.19
C ALA A 368 2.25 20.27 -8.82
N THR A 369 2.66 19.01 -8.71
CA THR A 369 1.77 17.92 -8.28
C THR A 369 1.34 18.12 -6.83
N LEU A 370 2.27 18.43 -5.93
CA LEU A 370 1.97 18.71 -4.52
C LEU A 370 1.06 19.91 -4.37
N CYS A 371 1.31 21.00 -5.10
CA CYS A 371 0.47 22.20 -5.07
C CYS A 371 -0.98 21.90 -5.46
N LEU A 372 -1.19 20.95 -6.38
CA LEU A 372 -2.53 20.53 -6.80
C LEU A 372 -3.16 19.53 -5.82
N LEU A 373 -2.37 18.72 -5.11
CA LEU A 373 -2.84 17.82 -4.06
C LEU A 373 -3.26 18.56 -2.79
N GLU A 374 -2.63 19.69 -2.48
CA GLU A 374 -3.00 20.56 -1.35
C GLU A 374 -4.37 21.22 -1.53
N LYS A 375 -4.79 21.44 -2.77
CA LYS A 375 -6.05 22.11 -3.12
C LYS A 375 -6.84 21.30 -4.15
N PRO A 376 -7.39 20.14 -3.76
CA PRO A 376 -8.14 19.29 -4.68
C PRO A 376 -9.49 19.95 -5.01
N GLU A 377 -9.80 20.05 -6.30
CA GLU A 377 -11.11 20.55 -6.76
C GLU A 377 -12.18 19.43 -6.69
N PRO A 378 -13.46 19.77 -6.48
CA PRO A 378 -14.55 18.79 -6.48
C PRO A 378 -14.61 18.00 -7.80
N ASN A 379 -14.71 16.67 -7.72
CA ASN A 379 -14.74 15.74 -8.86
C ASN A 379 -13.44 15.69 -9.71
N GLN A 380 -12.35 16.26 -9.23
CA GLN A 380 -11.05 16.17 -9.89
C GLN A 380 -10.47 14.75 -9.81
N SER A 381 -10.04 14.21 -10.95
CA SER A 381 -9.22 13.00 -10.96
C SER A 381 -7.85 13.30 -10.32
N PRO A 382 -7.39 12.52 -9.34
CA PRO A 382 -6.16 12.85 -8.63
C PRO A 382 -4.95 12.90 -9.58
N PRO A 383 -4.07 13.91 -9.46
CA PRO A 383 -2.96 14.07 -10.39
C PRO A 383 -1.93 12.96 -10.25
N ARG A 384 -1.10 12.79 -11.28
CA ARG A 384 0.08 11.91 -11.27
C ARG A 384 1.33 12.72 -11.60
N CYS A 385 2.46 12.28 -11.09
CA CYS A 385 3.79 12.81 -11.36
C CYS A 385 4.68 11.69 -11.88
N VAL A 386 5.27 11.87 -13.05
CA VAL A 386 6.23 10.91 -13.63
C VAL A 386 7.51 11.65 -13.97
N THR A 387 8.63 11.25 -13.40
CA THR A 387 9.91 11.95 -13.59
C THR A 387 11.00 11.03 -14.11
N PHE A 388 11.94 11.58 -14.87
CA PHE A 388 13.05 10.83 -15.47
C PHE A 388 14.38 11.49 -15.08
N GLY A 389 15.27 10.74 -14.43
CA GLY A 389 16.55 11.27 -13.97
C GLY A 389 16.41 12.48 -13.04
N SER A 390 15.40 12.47 -12.17
CA SER A 390 15.15 13.59 -11.25
C SER A 390 16.22 13.65 -10.16
N PRO A 391 16.81 14.82 -9.86
CA PRO A 391 17.48 15.01 -8.59
C PRO A 391 16.49 14.88 -7.41
N LEU A 392 17.01 14.63 -6.21
CA LEU A 392 16.22 14.67 -4.98
C LEU A 392 15.74 16.10 -4.69
N VAL A 393 14.58 16.24 -4.05
CA VAL A 393 13.87 17.52 -3.95
C VAL A 393 13.73 18.03 -2.52
N GLY A 394 13.38 17.15 -1.60
CA GLY A 394 13.05 17.51 -0.21
C GLY A 394 13.66 16.54 0.79
N ASP A 395 13.54 16.91 2.05
CA ASP A 395 14.13 16.19 3.17
C ASP A 395 13.29 15.00 3.67
N ARG A 396 13.67 14.46 4.83
CA ARG A 396 12.93 13.39 5.49
C ARG A 396 11.51 13.81 5.89
N ILE A 397 11.30 15.06 6.34
CA ILE A 397 9.97 15.57 6.69
C ILE A 397 9.11 15.68 5.44
N PHE A 398 9.66 16.16 4.32
CA PHE A 398 8.97 16.21 3.03
C PHE A 398 8.40 14.84 2.65
N GLY A 399 9.25 13.80 2.60
CA GLY A 399 8.81 12.45 2.26
C GLY A 399 7.88 11.83 3.30
N HIS A 400 8.05 12.16 4.59
CA HIS A 400 7.15 11.74 5.66
C HIS A 400 5.75 12.32 5.49
N ALA A 401 5.62 13.62 5.22
CA ALA A 401 4.35 14.29 5.00
C ALA A 401 3.61 13.68 3.79
N VAL A 402 4.31 13.46 2.67
CA VAL A 402 3.72 12.82 1.47
C VAL A 402 3.18 11.43 1.79
N ARG A 403 3.88 10.63 2.61
CA ARG A 403 3.38 9.31 3.05
C ARG A 403 2.17 9.43 3.98
N ARG A 404 2.21 10.37 4.93
CA ARG A 404 1.12 10.60 5.91
C ARG A 404 -0.18 10.96 5.20
N GLU A 405 -0.11 11.84 4.20
CA GLU A 405 -1.28 12.25 3.39
C GLU A 405 -1.70 11.21 2.35
N LYS A 406 -1.03 10.05 2.29
CA LYS A 406 -1.25 8.98 1.30
C LYS A 406 -1.03 9.43 -0.15
N TRP A 407 -0.12 10.37 -0.35
CA TRP A 407 0.20 10.92 -1.66
C TRP A 407 1.34 10.19 -2.39
N SER A 408 2.05 9.27 -1.74
CA SER A 408 3.21 8.57 -2.33
C SER A 408 2.91 7.87 -3.67
N ASP A 409 1.72 7.29 -3.82
CA ASP A 409 1.32 6.56 -5.04
C ASP A 409 1.06 7.49 -6.25
N HIS A 410 1.13 8.81 -6.06
CA HIS A 410 1.03 9.79 -7.13
C HIS A 410 2.36 10.04 -7.81
N PHE A 411 3.49 9.66 -7.21
CA PHE A 411 4.83 9.99 -7.68
C PHE A 411 5.56 8.73 -8.15
N VAL A 412 6.07 8.79 -9.38
CA VAL A 412 6.82 7.72 -10.04
C VAL A 412 8.11 8.29 -10.61
N HIS A 413 9.25 7.76 -10.16
CA HIS A 413 10.57 8.24 -10.51
C HIS A 413 11.36 7.16 -11.26
N PHE A 414 11.61 7.36 -12.55
CA PHE A 414 12.50 6.49 -13.33
C PHE A 414 13.95 6.92 -13.14
N VAL A 415 14.80 5.94 -12.83
CA VAL A 415 16.22 6.12 -12.54
C VAL A 415 17.04 5.06 -13.25
N MET A 416 17.97 5.48 -14.11
CA MET A 416 18.98 4.56 -14.66
C MET A 416 20.06 4.25 -13.62
N ARG A 417 20.65 3.06 -13.76
CA ARG A 417 21.53 2.46 -12.74
C ARG A 417 22.68 3.37 -12.32
N TYR A 418 23.41 3.94 -13.26
CA TYR A 418 24.59 4.79 -13.02
C TYR A 418 24.33 6.28 -13.18
N ASP A 419 23.15 6.71 -13.63
CA ASP A 419 22.82 8.15 -13.80
C ASP A 419 23.21 9.00 -12.57
N VAL A 420 24.11 9.96 -12.75
CA VAL A 420 24.63 10.79 -11.65
C VAL A 420 23.61 11.78 -11.10
N ILE A 421 22.63 12.21 -11.91
CA ILE A 421 21.73 13.32 -11.54
C ILE A 421 20.80 12.99 -10.35
N PRO A 422 20.21 11.79 -10.23
CA PRO A 422 19.46 11.41 -9.02
C PRO A 422 20.30 11.39 -7.73
N ARG A 423 21.64 11.35 -7.83
CA ARG A 423 22.57 11.31 -6.70
C ARG A 423 23.21 12.66 -6.40
N ILE A 424 23.15 13.59 -7.34
CA ILE A 424 23.88 14.87 -7.28
C ILE A 424 23.57 15.69 -6.02
N MET A 425 22.31 15.68 -5.56
CA MET A 425 21.89 16.40 -4.35
C MET A 425 22.36 15.73 -3.05
N LEU A 426 22.93 14.53 -3.09
CA LEU A 426 23.52 13.88 -1.90
C LEU A 426 24.89 14.44 -1.56
N ALA A 427 25.46 15.28 -2.41
CA ALA A 427 26.75 15.93 -2.24
C ALA A 427 26.60 17.46 -2.13
N PRO A 428 27.48 18.15 -1.39
CA PRO A 428 27.43 19.60 -1.22
C PRO A 428 27.86 20.30 -2.51
N SER A 429 27.29 21.47 -2.79
CA SER A 429 27.66 22.28 -3.95
C SER A 429 29.17 22.46 -4.05
N SER A 430 29.74 22.11 -5.21
CA SER A 430 31.19 22.08 -5.42
C SER A 430 31.57 22.38 -6.86
N THR A 431 32.87 22.45 -7.15
CA THR A 431 33.36 22.61 -8.52
C THR A 431 32.97 21.43 -9.41
N GLU A 432 33.02 20.21 -8.87
CA GLU A 432 32.59 18.99 -9.56
C GLU A 432 31.11 19.02 -9.96
N HIS A 433 30.26 19.58 -9.10
CA HIS A 433 28.85 19.80 -9.43
C HIS A 433 28.69 20.69 -10.66
N LYS A 434 29.42 21.80 -10.70
CA LYS A 434 29.40 22.73 -11.83
C LYS A 434 29.87 22.05 -13.11
N GLN A 435 30.94 21.25 -13.04
CA GLN A 435 31.44 20.48 -14.19
C GLN A 435 30.39 19.51 -14.75
N ILE A 436 29.62 18.83 -13.90
CA ILE A 436 28.51 17.96 -14.34
C ILE A 436 27.44 18.79 -15.07
N LEU A 437 27.05 19.95 -14.52
CA LEU A 437 26.05 20.82 -15.14
C LEU A 437 26.54 21.41 -16.47
N ASP A 438 27.80 21.83 -16.52
CA ASP A 438 28.45 22.36 -17.73
C ASP A 438 28.54 21.32 -18.84
N PHE A 439 28.80 20.05 -18.50
CA PHE A 439 28.78 18.96 -19.47
C PHE A 439 27.44 18.85 -20.21
N PHE A 440 26.32 19.05 -19.49
CA PHE A 440 24.98 18.95 -20.05
C PHE A 440 24.45 20.26 -20.66
N ASN A 441 25.05 21.41 -20.31
CA ASN A 441 24.58 22.72 -20.72
C ASN A 441 24.98 23.06 -22.17
N PRO A 442 24.05 23.16 -23.14
CA PRO A 442 24.38 23.49 -24.54
C PRO A 442 25.01 24.88 -24.73
N ARG A 443 24.91 25.75 -23.71
CA ARG A 443 25.50 27.10 -23.71
C ARG A 443 26.88 27.14 -23.06
N SER A 444 27.33 26.04 -22.46
CA SER A 444 28.65 25.95 -21.83
C SER A 444 29.71 25.61 -22.87
N GLU A 445 30.91 26.14 -22.67
CA GLU A 445 32.07 25.78 -23.50
C GLU A 445 32.53 24.33 -23.30
N PHE A 446 32.09 23.69 -22.20
CA PHE A 446 32.36 22.30 -21.86
C PHE A 446 31.25 21.33 -22.28
N PHE A 447 30.25 21.81 -23.04
CA PHE A 447 29.14 20.98 -23.50
C PHE A 447 29.62 19.71 -24.21
N ARG A 448 29.27 18.55 -23.64
CA ARG A 448 29.66 17.22 -24.12
C ARG A 448 31.16 16.97 -24.27
N LYS A 449 32.02 17.85 -23.74
CA LYS A 449 33.46 17.62 -23.72
C LYS A 449 33.83 16.64 -22.61
N PRO A 450 34.92 15.86 -22.77
CA PRO A 450 35.45 15.06 -21.67
C PRO A 450 35.74 15.95 -20.46
N ILE A 451 35.34 15.50 -19.27
CA ILE A 451 35.69 16.17 -18.02
C ILE A 451 37.15 15.82 -17.70
N ASP A 452 37.97 16.79 -17.29
CA ASP A 452 39.43 16.60 -17.08
C ASP A 452 39.75 15.48 -16.08
N SER A 453 38.88 15.25 -15.09
CA SER A 453 38.92 14.10 -14.18
C SER A 453 37.52 13.51 -14.01
N PRO A 454 37.08 12.60 -14.92
CA PRO A 454 35.75 12.01 -14.83
C PRO A 454 35.55 11.26 -13.51
N LEU A 455 36.61 10.59 -13.05
CA LEU A 455 36.58 9.90 -11.78
C LEU A 455 36.48 10.86 -10.59
N GLY A 456 37.06 12.07 -10.69
CA GLY A 456 37.02 13.07 -9.61
C GLY A 456 35.59 13.49 -9.27
N PHE A 457 34.81 13.90 -10.27
CA PHE A 457 33.43 14.33 -10.03
C PHE A 457 32.56 13.18 -9.51
N TYR A 458 32.67 12.01 -10.13
CA TYR A 458 31.83 10.87 -9.79
C TYR A 458 32.15 10.35 -8.40
N SER A 459 33.45 10.24 -8.07
CA SER A 459 33.90 9.86 -6.73
C SER A 459 33.45 10.87 -5.67
N SER A 460 33.45 12.17 -5.97
CA SER A 460 32.98 13.19 -5.05
C SER A 460 31.49 13.03 -4.71
N VAL A 461 30.63 12.88 -5.73
CA VAL A 461 29.18 12.66 -5.55
C VAL A 461 28.92 11.37 -4.77
N MET A 462 29.55 10.28 -5.20
CA MET A 462 29.30 8.96 -4.64
C MET A 462 29.91 8.75 -3.25
N ARG A 463 31.01 9.43 -2.91
CA ARG A 463 31.54 9.47 -1.53
C ARG A 463 30.52 10.08 -0.58
N ASN A 464 29.91 11.21 -0.95
CA ASN A 464 28.89 11.84 -0.11
C ASN A 464 27.59 11.01 -0.07
N ALA A 465 27.17 10.44 -1.20
CA ALA A 465 26.06 9.48 -1.22
C ALA A 465 26.30 8.29 -0.28
N SER A 466 27.54 7.77 -0.23
CA SER A 466 27.95 6.71 0.70
C SER A 466 27.81 7.16 2.15
N LEU A 467 28.29 8.37 2.50
CA LEU A 467 28.18 8.91 3.86
C LEU A 467 26.71 9.00 4.31
N VAL A 468 25.83 9.54 3.45
CA VAL A 468 24.39 9.66 3.75
C VAL A 468 23.74 8.28 3.86
N ALA A 469 24.02 7.36 2.94
CA ALA A 469 23.45 6.00 2.94
C ALA A 469 23.90 5.20 4.17
N ASN A 470 25.20 5.24 4.51
CA ASN A 470 25.74 4.55 5.67
C ASN A 470 25.22 5.13 6.98
N TYR A 471 25.15 6.47 7.08
CA TYR A 471 24.58 7.14 8.24
C TYR A 471 23.13 6.70 8.48
N ASP A 472 22.29 6.74 7.43
CA ASP A 472 20.91 6.27 7.52
C ASP A 472 20.87 4.77 7.86
N ALA A 473 21.71 3.92 7.24
CA ALA A 473 21.75 2.48 7.53
C ALA A 473 22.07 2.17 9.01
N CYS A 474 23.03 2.87 9.62
CA CYS A 474 23.31 2.76 11.06
C CYS A 474 22.07 3.07 11.91
N ASN A 475 21.34 4.14 11.56
CA ASN A 475 20.11 4.51 12.24
C ASN A 475 18.99 3.46 12.04
N LEU A 476 18.87 2.88 10.84
CA LEU A 476 17.91 1.81 10.55
C LEU A 476 18.17 0.57 11.42
N MET A 477 19.44 0.20 11.59
CA MET A 477 19.88 -0.95 12.38
C MET A 477 19.82 -0.69 13.91
N GLY A 478 19.48 0.54 14.34
CA GLY A 478 19.40 0.90 15.75
C GLY A 478 20.77 1.05 16.42
N CYS A 479 21.83 1.24 15.64
CA CYS A 479 23.18 1.50 16.15
C CYS A 479 23.23 2.89 16.82
N ARG A 480 23.02 2.95 18.14
CA ARG A 480 23.26 4.16 18.94
C ARG A 480 24.74 4.26 19.28
N ILE A 481 25.57 4.61 18.30
CA ILE A 481 26.99 4.84 18.54
C ILE A 481 27.17 6.33 18.87
N PRO A 482 27.63 6.72 20.07
CA PRO A 482 27.86 8.13 20.42
C PRO A 482 28.79 8.85 19.42
N ALA A 483 29.74 8.12 18.81
CA ALA A 483 30.61 8.66 17.78
C ALA A 483 29.87 9.12 16.50
N LEU A 484 28.70 8.55 16.16
CA LEU A 484 27.88 9.00 15.03
C LEU A 484 27.25 10.37 15.28
N GLU A 485 26.90 10.69 16.53
CA GLU A 485 26.44 12.02 16.91
C GLU A 485 27.59 13.02 16.89
N THR A 486 28.77 12.63 17.38
CA THR A 486 29.99 13.44 17.28
C THR A 486 30.38 13.73 15.83
N LEU A 487 30.26 12.77 14.92
CA LEU A 487 30.56 12.94 13.49
C LEU A 487 29.66 13.98 12.81
N ARG A 488 28.41 14.16 13.24
CA ARG A 488 27.52 15.22 12.71
C ARG A 488 28.02 16.64 12.99
N ASN A 489 28.85 16.82 14.01
CA ASN A 489 29.44 18.12 14.31
C ASN A 489 30.57 18.49 13.34
N PHE A 490 31.09 17.52 12.58
CA PHE A 490 32.24 17.71 11.67
C PHE A 490 31.89 17.47 10.19
N ILE A 491 30.80 16.75 9.90
CA ILE A 491 30.39 16.41 8.54
C ILE A 491 28.94 16.87 8.33
N GLU A 492 28.76 17.84 7.44
CA GLU A 492 27.45 18.23 6.94
C GLU A 492 26.94 17.14 5.98
N LEU A 493 25.82 16.51 6.33
CA LEU A 493 25.16 15.49 5.50
C LEU A 493 24.01 16.11 4.74
N SER A 494 23.84 15.72 3.48
CA SER A 494 22.73 16.19 2.67
C SER A 494 21.38 15.89 3.35
N PRO A 495 20.47 16.88 3.42
CA PRO A 495 19.15 16.68 4.01
C PRO A 495 18.21 15.89 3.09
N TYR A 496 18.49 15.87 1.78
CA TYR A 496 17.55 15.36 0.79
C TYR A 496 17.35 13.85 0.89
N ARG A 497 16.11 13.40 0.73
CA ARG A 497 15.72 11.98 0.82
C ARG A 497 14.75 11.58 -0.31
N PRO A 498 14.79 10.32 -0.76
CA PRO A 498 13.81 9.81 -1.70
C PRO A 498 12.39 9.79 -1.11
N PHE A 499 11.38 9.90 -1.97
CA PHE A 499 9.97 9.71 -1.61
C PHE A 499 9.18 9.20 -2.83
N GLY A 500 7.98 8.67 -2.63
CA GLY A 500 7.21 8.09 -3.73
C GLY A 500 7.76 6.75 -4.24
N THR A 501 7.33 6.35 -5.44
CA THR A 501 7.74 5.08 -6.06
C THR A 501 8.92 5.30 -7.01
N TYR A 502 10.00 4.55 -6.83
CA TYR A 502 11.14 4.56 -7.75
C TYR A 502 11.11 3.31 -8.63
N ILE A 503 11.52 3.48 -9.89
CA ILE A 503 11.66 2.42 -10.88
C ILE A 503 13.08 2.49 -11.40
N PHE A 504 13.91 1.51 -11.01
CA PHE A 504 15.28 1.39 -11.47
C PHE A 504 15.32 0.64 -12.80
N CYS A 505 15.91 1.26 -13.82
CA CYS A 505 16.20 0.64 -15.11
C CYS A 505 17.55 -0.08 -15.01
N THR A 506 17.56 -1.39 -15.30
CA THR A 506 18.77 -2.21 -15.25
C THR A 506 19.68 -2.03 -16.47
N GLY A 507 19.18 -1.45 -17.57
CA GLY A 507 19.87 -1.37 -18.86
C GLY A 507 19.77 -2.64 -19.71
N ASN A 508 18.96 -3.61 -19.30
CA ASN A 508 18.62 -4.81 -20.08
C ASN A 508 17.11 -4.95 -20.31
N GLY A 509 16.39 -3.81 -20.28
CA GLY A 509 14.93 -3.73 -20.44
C GLY A 509 14.11 -4.20 -19.23
N LYS A 510 14.75 -4.57 -18.12
CA LYS A 510 14.08 -4.91 -16.86
C LYS A 510 13.87 -3.68 -15.99
N LEU A 511 12.71 -3.61 -15.34
CA LEU A 511 12.31 -2.55 -14.43
C LEU A 511 12.19 -3.08 -13.00
N VAL A 512 12.86 -2.44 -12.04
CA VAL A 512 12.79 -2.82 -10.63
C VAL A 512 12.08 -1.73 -9.82
N VAL A 513 10.89 -2.05 -9.30
CA VAL A 513 10.00 -1.11 -8.62
C VAL A 513 10.21 -1.17 -7.11
N VAL A 514 10.42 0.00 -6.49
CA VAL A 514 10.77 0.13 -5.07
C VAL A 514 9.98 1.28 -4.44
N ARG A 515 9.23 0.98 -3.39
CA ARG A 515 8.36 1.96 -2.69
C ARG A 515 8.92 2.44 -1.34
N ASN A 516 9.81 1.67 -0.72
CA ASN A 516 10.41 2.03 0.56
C ASN A 516 11.51 3.07 0.33
N SER A 517 11.29 4.30 0.82
CA SER A 517 12.20 5.42 0.61
C SER A 517 13.61 5.19 1.18
N ASN A 518 13.74 4.45 2.29
CA ASN A 518 15.04 4.11 2.85
C ASN A 518 15.78 3.12 1.95
N ALA A 519 15.07 2.11 1.43
CA ALA A 519 15.64 1.17 0.46
C ALA A 519 16.10 1.87 -0.82
N VAL A 520 15.32 2.83 -1.34
CA VAL A 520 15.71 3.64 -2.50
C VAL A 520 17.00 4.42 -2.22
N LEU A 521 17.15 5.02 -1.04
CA LEU A 521 18.38 5.73 -0.69
C LEU A 521 19.60 4.81 -0.73
N GLN A 522 19.48 3.59 -0.18
CA GLN A 522 20.54 2.59 -0.24
C GLN A 522 20.83 2.20 -1.70
N MET A 523 19.80 1.99 -2.52
CA MET A 523 19.96 1.63 -3.94
C MET A 523 20.61 2.74 -4.77
N LEU A 524 20.33 4.01 -4.49
CA LEU A 524 20.97 5.14 -5.18
C LEU A 524 22.49 5.10 -5.02
N PHE A 525 23.00 4.59 -3.89
CA PHE A 525 24.42 4.35 -3.65
C PHE A 525 24.88 2.99 -4.20
N TYR A 526 24.32 1.88 -3.69
CA TYR A 526 24.83 0.53 -3.95
C TYR A 526 24.71 0.07 -5.41
N CYS A 527 23.69 0.50 -6.17
CA CYS A 527 23.57 0.10 -7.57
C CYS A 527 24.61 0.76 -8.49
N ALA A 528 25.15 1.90 -8.04
CA ALA A 528 26.06 2.76 -8.78
C ALA A 528 27.52 2.62 -8.30
N GLN A 529 27.82 1.58 -7.50
CA GLN A 529 29.19 1.24 -7.10
C GLN A 529 30.00 0.75 -8.30
N TRP A 530 31.32 0.90 -8.21
CA TRP A 530 32.29 0.52 -9.23
C TRP A 530 33.49 -0.16 -8.57
N THR A 531 34.19 -0.97 -9.36
CA THR A 531 35.53 -1.44 -9.01
C THR A 531 36.58 -0.43 -9.48
N GLN A 532 37.76 -0.42 -8.86
CA GLN A 532 38.82 0.53 -9.24
C GLN A 532 39.25 0.40 -10.72
N GLU A 533 39.12 -0.79 -11.29
CA GLU A 533 39.40 -1.10 -12.69
C GLU A 533 38.36 -0.49 -13.66
N GLU A 534 37.10 -0.36 -13.22
CA GLU A 534 35.98 0.16 -14.03
C GLU A 534 35.73 1.67 -13.84
N ALA A 535 36.46 2.29 -12.92
CA ALA A 535 36.15 3.60 -12.34
C ALA A 535 35.97 4.72 -13.39
N ALA A 536 36.88 4.81 -14.37
CA ALA A 536 36.81 5.81 -15.43
C ALA A 536 35.62 5.55 -16.40
N GLY A 537 35.34 4.28 -16.70
CA GLY A 537 34.23 3.88 -17.56
C GLY A 537 32.86 4.14 -16.91
N VAL A 538 32.74 3.91 -15.61
CA VAL A 538 31.50 4.17 -14.85
C VAL A 538 31.21 5.67 -14.77
N ALA A 539 32.23 6.51 -14.54
CA ALA A 539 32.04 7.96 -14.55
C ALA A 539 31.48 8.46 -15.90
N GLN A 540 32.05 8.02 -17.03
CA GLN A 540 31.50 8.38 -18.34
C GLN A 540 30.09 7.81 -18.56
N ARG A 541 29.86 6.56 -18.16
CA ARG A 541 28.54 5.91 -18.25
C ARG A 541 27.48 6.67 -17.44
N SER A 542 27.83 7.20 -16.27
CA SER A 542 26.92 7.98 -15.42
C SER A 542 26.36 9.22 -16.13
N LEU A 543 27.16 9.86 -16.99
CA LEU A 543 26.73 10.99 -17.81
C LEU A 543 25.92 10.53 -19.02
N SER A 544 26.36 9.47 -19.69
CA SER A 544 25.69 8.92 -20.87
C SER A 544 24.30 8.38 -20.55
N GLU A 545 24.12 7.69 -19.42
CA GLU A 545 22.81 7.15 -19.02
C GLU A 545 21.80 8.26 -18.75
N HIS A 546 22.22 9.40 -18.20
CA HIS A 546 21.30 10.52 -18.01
C HIS A 546 20.64 10.94 -19.33
N LEU A 547 21.31 10.73 -20.46
CA LEU A 547 20.85 11.13 -21.79
C LEU A 547 20.03 10.06 -22.51
N ALA A 548 19.99 8.83 -21.99
CA ALA A 548 19.49 7.65 -22.67
C ALA A 548 18.05 7.25 -22.25
N TYR A 549 17.41 7.98 -21.35
CA TYR A 549 16.08 7.62 -20.83
C TYR A 549 15.02 7.39 -21.90
N LYS A 550 15.02 8.15 -23.00
CA LYS A 550 13.98 8.01 -24.02
C LYS A 550 13.99 6.60 -24.63
N ASP A 551 15.18 6.12 -24.98
CA ASP A 551 15.36 4.83 -25.64
C ASP A 551 15.18 3.70 -24.61
N GLU A 552 15.76 3.83 -23.41
CA GLU A 552 15.62 2.86 -22.31
C GLU A 552 14.16 2.63 -21.90
N ILE A 553 13.36 3.71 -21.78
CA ILE A 553 11.94 3.60 -21.40
C ILE A 553 11.14 2.93 -22.50
N GLN A 554 11.40 3.25 -23.77
CA GLN A 554 10.71 2.63 -24.89
C GLN A 554 11.00 1.13 -24.96
N GLU A 555 12.26 0.73 -24.78
CA GLU A 555 12.69 -0.67 -24.75
C GLU A 555 12.07 -1.42 -23.55
N SER A 556 12.23 -0.87 -22.35
CA SER A 556 11.75 -1.49 -21.10
C SER A 556 10.23 -1.71 -21.12
N LEU A 557 9.46 -0.75 -21.63
CA LEU A 557 8.02 -0.88 -21.76
C LEU A 557 7.60 -1.91 -22.82
N GLY A 558 8.44 -2.15 -23.83
CA GLY A 558 8.25 -3.21 -24.82
C GLY A 558 8.48 -4.60 -24.24
N MET A 559 9.49 -4.77 -23.38
CA MET A 559 9.81 -6.06 -22.76
C MET A 559 8.84 -6.48 -21.65
N GLN A 560 8.16 -5.53 -21.00
CA GLN A 560 7.21 -5.77 -19.89
C GLN A 560 7.81 -6.61 -18.74
N ASN A 561 9.11 -6.51 -18.52
CA ASN A 561 9.81 -7.26 -17.48
C ASN A 561 9.95 -6.42 -16.21
N VAL A 562 8.95 -6.48 -15.32
CA VAL A 562 8.92 -5.70 -14.08
C VAL A 562 9.05 -6.61 -12.87
N VAL A 563 9.84 -6.18 -11.90
CA VAL A 563 10.06 -6.85 -10.62
C VAL A 563 9.75 -5.87 -9.50
N TYR A 564 8.82 -6.21 -8.61
CA TYR A 564 8.48 -5.37 -7.46
C TYR A 564 9.22 -5.84 -6.20
N LEU A 565 9.95 -4.92 -5.56
CA LEU A 565 10.64 -5.17 -4.28
C LEU A 565 9.74 -4.80 -3.10
N ASP A 566 8.61 -5.49 -2.95
CA ASP A 566 7.65 -5.21 -1.87
C ASP A 566 8.05 -5.85 -0.54
N ARG A 567 8.67 -7.04 -0.58
CA ARG A 567 9.07 -7.83 0.59
C ARG A 567 10.57 -7.75 0.81
N LEU A 568 11.03 -6.58 1.21
CA LEU A 568 12.46 -6.28 1.34
C LEU A 568 13.17 -7.18 2.34
N GLU A 569 12.48 -7.59 3.39
CA GLU A 569 12.98 -8.48 4.44
C GLU A 569 13.17 -9.94 3.97
N GLU A 570 12.52 -10.34 2.88
CA GLU A 570 12.65 -11.67 2.27
C GLU A 570 13.74 -11.68 1.18
N ILE A 571 14.45 -10.57 0.96
CA ILE A 571 15.49 -10.47 -0.06
C ILE A 571 16.65 -11.42 0.29
N PRO A 572 17.15 -12.22 -0.67
CA PRO A 572 18.30 -13.09 -0.46
C PRO A 572 19.60 -12.29 -0.27
N VAL A 573 20.38 -12.62 0.76
CA VAL A 573 21.69 -11.99 1.02
C VAL A 573 22.77 -12.51 0.07
N SER A 574 22.67 -13.77 -0.38
CA SER A 574 23.56 -14.40 -1.36
C SER A 574 22.80 -14.90 -2.60
N SER A 575 23.52 -15.27 -3.66
CA SER A 575 22.94 -15.70 -4.92
C SER A 575 22.27 -17.08 -4.88
N ASP A 576 22.38 -17.83 -3.77
CA ASP A 576 21.94 -19.23 -3.70
C ASP A 576 20.56 -19.36 -3.03
N GLY A 577 19.56 -19.87 -3.79
CA GLY A 577 18.35 -20.47 -3.22
C GLY A 577 17.08 -19.62 -3.07
N SER A 578 16.85 -18.58 -3.90
CA SER A 578 15.67 -17.69 -3.81
C SER A 578 14.92 -17.56 -5.16
N PRO A 579 13.74 -16.90 -5.25
CA PRO A 579 12.99 -16.77 -6.50
C PRO A 579 13.90 -16.20 -7.59
N ALA A 580 14.12 -16.98 -8.65
CA ALA A 580 15.12 -16.67 -9.69
C ALA A 580 15.02 -15.22 -10.19
N THR A 581 13.81 -14.67 -10.28
CA THR A 581 13.54 -13.34 -10.83
C THR A 581 14.04 -12.17 -9.96
N VAL A 582 13.80 -12.18 -8.63
CA VAL A 582 14.23 -11.07 -7.75
C VAL A 582 15.75 -11.06 -7.60
N ASN A 583 16.36 -12.23 -7.39
CA ASN A 583 17.80 -12.34 -7.27
C ASN A 583 18.51 -11.91 -8.56
N THR A 584 18.00 -12.32 -9.73
CA THR A 584 18.51 -11.86 -11.03
C THR A 584 18.35 -10.35 -11.17
N ALA A 585 17.23 -9.75 -10.77
CA ALA A 585 17.04 -8.30 -10.83
C ALA A 585 18.04 -7.53 -9.96
N LEU A 586 18.31 -8.01 -8.74
CA LEU A 586 19.30 -7.40 -7.86
C LEU A 586 20.74 -7.58 -8.37
N ASN A 587 21.03 -8.70 -9.03
CA ASN A 587 22.31 -8.93 -9.72
C ASN A 587 22.47 -8.02 -10.94
N ASP A 588 21.42 -7.83 -11.74
CA ASP A 588 21.43 -6.92 -12.90
C ASP A 588 21.66 -5.47 -12.48
N LEU A 589 21.15 -5.07 -11.31
CA LEU A 589 21.44 -3.79 -10.67
C LEU A 589 22.80 -3.75 -9.95
N GLY A 590 23.51 -4.87 -9.89
CA GLY A 590 24.82 -5.03 -9.23
C GLY A 590 24.81 -4.74 -7.73
N LEU A 591 23.72 -5.03 -7.03
CA LEU A 591 23.71 -4.89 -5.57
C LEU A 591 24.63 -5.92 -4.91
N SER A 592 25.61 -5.41 -4.17
CA SER A 592 26.45 -6.20 -3.27
C SER A 592 25.65 -6.84 -2.13
N PRO A 593 26.15 -7.91 -1.49
CA PRO A 593 25.51 -8.51 -0.31
C PRO A 593 25.24 -7.49 0.81
N GLN A 594 26.16 -6.54 1.00
CA GLN A 594 25.99 -5.45 1.97
C GLN A 594 24.83 -4.53 1.60
N GLY A 595 24.69 -4.16 0.32
CA GLY A 595 23.56 -3.38 -0.17
C GLY A 595 22.24 -4.10 0.08
N ARG A 596 22.19 -5.42 -0.16
CA ARG A 596 21.00 -6.25 0.09
C ARG A 596 20.63 -6.33 1.57
N LEU A 597 21.61 -6.46 2.46
CA LEU A 597 21.40 -6.38 3.92
C LEU A 597 20.80 -5.03 4.33
N CYS A 598 21.27 -3.93 3.72
CA CYS A 598 20.70 -2.61 3.97
C CYS A 598 19.24 -2.51 3.50
N LEU A 599 18.87 -3.18 2.40
CA LEU A 599 17.48 -3.26 1.96
C LEU A 599 16.61 -4.06 2.93
N GLN A 600 17.10 -5.21 3.42
CA GLN A 600 16.41 -6.00 4.44
C GLN A 600 16.19 -5.18 5.72
N ALA A 601 17.21 -4.45 6.19
CA ALA A 601 17.10 -3.58 7.37
C ALA A 601 16.04 -2.48 7.17
N ALA A 602 15.94 -1.91 5.95
CA ALA A 602 14.89 -0.95 5.61
C ALA A 602 13.49 -1.58 5.63
N GLY A 603 13.36 -2.83 5.19
CA GLY A 603 12.12 -3.62 5.28
C GLY A 603 11.72 -3.93 6.72
N GLU A 604 12.67 -4.43 7.53
CA GLU A 604 12.44 -4.79 8.93
C GLU A 604 12.07 -3.57 9.78
N LEU A 605 12.66 -2.40 9.51
CA LEU A 605 12.24 -1.15 10.16
C LEU A 605 10.77 -0.85 9.88
N GLU A 606 10.30 -1.03 8.65
CA GLU A 606 8.90 -0.76 8.30
C GLU A 606 7.96 -1.78 8.98
N LYS A 607 8.34 -3.06 9.01
CA LYS A 607 7.63 -4.08 9.81
C LYS A 607 7.59 -3.73 11.29
N ARG A 608 8.68 -3.23 11.87
CA ARG A 608 8.73 -2.79 13.26
C ARG A 608 7.78 -1.62 13.53
N LYS A 609 7.69 -0.64 12.62
CA LYS A 609 6.70 0.45 12.73
C LYS A 609 5.28 -0.08 12.69
N SER A 610 4.97 -1.00 11.77
CA SER A 610 3.65 -1.64 11.70
C SER A 610 3.31 -2.37 13.02
N ARG A 611 4.23 -3.19 13.53
CA ARG A 611 4.04 -3.90 14.81
C ARG A 611 3.83 -2.94 15.98
N ASN A 612 4.57 -1.83 16.03
CA ASN A 612 4.38 -0.80 17.06
C ASN A 612 3.00 -0.16 16.95
N GLN A 613 2.54 0.15 15.74
CA GLN A 613 1.20 0.69 15.51
C GLN A 613 0.12 -0.31 15.93
N ASP A 614 0.24 -1.58 15.55
CA ASP A 614 -0.70 -2.64 15.93
C ASP A 614 -0.75 -2.81 17.45
N LYS A 615 0.40 -2.77 18.12
CA LYS A 615 0.48 -2.83 19.58
C LYS A 615 -0.25 -1.65 20.24
N ILE A 616 -0.09 -0.45 19.71
CA ILE A 616 -0.80 0.75 20.22
C ILE A 616 -2.31 0.60 20.02
N ILE A 617 -2.74 0.20 18.82
CA ILE A 617 -4.16 0.12 18.46
C ILE A 617 -4.88 -1.03 19.17
N ASN A 618 -4.23 -2.19 19.34
CA ASN A 618 -4.87 -3.38 19.87
C ASN A 618 -4.65 -3.54 21.38
N ASP A 619 -3.44 -3.30 21.89
CA ASP A 619 -3.12 -3.56 23.29
C ASP A 619 -3.35 -2.33 24.18
N TYR A 620 -2.89 -1.16 23.74
CA TYR A 620 -2.94 0.04 24.58
C TYR A 620 -4.33 0.67 24.56
N LYS A 621 -5.04 0.63 23.43
CA LYS A 621 -6.38 1.20 23.28
C LYS A 621 -7.35 0.75 24.38
N GLN A 622 -7.45 -0.56 24.65
CA GLN A 622 -8.39 -1.06 25.66
C GLN A 622 -8.04 -0.56 27.07
N LYS A 623 -6.74 -0.47 27.38
CA LYS A 623 -6.25 0.04 28.67
C LYS A 623 -6.52 1.54 28.81
N ILE A 624 -6.19 2.31 27.78
CA ILE A 624 -6.46 3.75 27.69
C ILE A 624 -7.97 4.03 27.84
N GLU A 625 -8.82 3.28 27.13
CA GLU A 625 -10.27 3.42 27.25
C GLU A 625 -10.80 3.08 28.65
N GLY A 626 -10.16 2.12 29.33
CA GLY A 626 -10.43 1.79 30.74
C GLY A 626 -10.17 2.97 31.66
N GLU A 627 -8.96 3.52 31.63
CA GLU A 627 -8.59 4.65 32.47
C GLU A 627 -9.40 5.91 32.14
N LEU A 628 -9.71 6.17 30.85
CA LEU A 628 -10.59 7.27 30.45
C LEU A 628 -12.04 7.09 30.93
N ARG A 629 -12.53 5.85 31.12
CA ARG A 629 -13.84 5.61 31.75
C ARG A 629 -13.80 5.97 33.23
N GLU A 630 -12.74 5.63 33.95
CA GLU A 630 -12.59 6.01 35.36
C GLU A 630 -12.53 7.53 35.53
N LEU A 631 -11.79 8.25 34.68
CA LEU A 631 -11.76 9.71 34.70
C LEU A 631 -13.11 10.36 34.34
N ARG A 632 -13.91 9.73 33.46
CA ARG A 632 -15.28 10.20 33.17
C ARG A 632 -16.22 10.05 34.37
N LYS A 633 -16.18 8.90 35.06
CA LYS A 633 -16.94 8.70 36.31
C LYS A 633 -16.53 9.70 37.38
N TYR A 634 -15.23 9.96 37.51
CA TYR A 634 -14.71 10.96 38.42
C TYR A 634 -15.27 12.36 38.11
N LYS A 635 -15.30 12.73 36.82
CA LYS A 635 -15.87 14.00 36.39
C LYS A 635 -17.35 14.14 36.75
N GLU A 636 -18.17 13.13 36.48
CA GLU A 636 -19.59 13.11 36.83
C GLU A 636 -19.81 13.23 38.36
N LYS A 637 -18.96 12.55 39.14
CA LYS A 637 -19.03 12.59 40.60
C LYS A 637 -18.68 13.98 41.15
N ALA A 638 -17.62 14.61 40.65
CA ALA A 638 -17.25 15.94 41.07
C ALA A 638 -18.35 16.98 40.73
N GLU A 639 -18.97 16.86 39.56
CA GLU A 639 -20.11 17.70 39.16
C GLU A 639 -21.31 17.54 40.09
N THR A 640 -21.64 16.31 40.51
CA THR A 640 -22.73 16.06 41.48
C THR A 640 -22.43 16.58 42.89
N CYS A 641 -21.15 16.72 43.25
CA CYS A 641 -20.71 17.34 44.51
C CYS A 641 -20.65 18.88 44.46
N GLY A 642 -20.97 19.52 43.33
CA GLY A 642 -20.99 20.98 43.18
C GLY A 642 -19.61 21.65 43.12
N LEU A 643 -18.52 20.85 43.16
CA LEU A 643 -17.13 21.27 42.98
C LEU A 643 -16.65 20.61 41.69
N GLY A 644 -16.60 21.35 40.58
CA GLY A 644 -16.18 20.80 39.29
C GLY A 644 -14.88 19.99 39.37
N TYR A 645 -14.71 18.99 38.50
CA TYR A 645 -13.65 17.98 38.61
C TYR A 645 -12.22 18.54 38.69
N TYR A 646 -11.97 19.70 38.08
CA TYR A 646 -10.68 20.40 38.20
C TYR A 646 -10.41 20.85 39.64
N ASP A 647 -11.37 21.51 40.28
CA ASP A 647 -11.21 22.02 41.65
C ASP A 647 -11.23 20.88 42.67
N SER A 648 -12.06 19.85 42.46
CA SER A 648 -12.03 18.62 43.28
C SER A 648 -10.63 17.99 43.24
N PHE A 649 -10.07 17.82 42.05
CA PHE A 649 -8.75 17.20 41.87
C PHE A 649 -7.64 18.04 42.50
N LYS A 650 -7.72 19.37 42.36
CA LYS A 650 -6.76 20.31 42.95
C LYS A 650 -6.81 20.30 44.48
N LEU A 651 -8.00 20.18 45.07
CA LEU A 651 -8.17 20.11 46.52
C LEU A 651 -7.74 18.76 47.10
N ASN A 652 -7.87 17.67 46.32
CA ASN A 652 -7.40 16.32 46.64
C ASN A 652 -7.79 15.88 48.07
N LYS A 653 -9.10 15.95 48.37
CA LYS A 653 -9.65 15.72 49.71
C LYS A 653 -10.25 14.33 49.86
N TYR A 654 -10.54 13.64 48.77
CA TYR A 654 -11.27 12.37 48.75
C TYR A 654 -10.44 11.27 48.07
N GLU A 655 -10.72 10.02 48.41
CA GLU A 655 -10.00 8.86 47.86
C GLU A 655 -10.14 8.77 46.33
N GLU A 656 -11.28 9.23 45.80
CA GLU A 656 -11.56 9.30 44.38
C GLU A 656 -10.63 10.27 43.64
N ASP A 657 -10.16 11.34 44.30
CA ASP A 657 -9.18 12.27 43.74
C ASP A 657 -7.82 11.55 43.54
N PHE A 658 -7.43 10.71 44.52
CA PHE A 658 -6.22 9.88 44.42
C PHE A 658 -6.32 8.84 43.29
N ARG A 659 -7.47 8.15 43.18
CA ARG A 659 -7.70 7.19 42.09
C ARG A 659 -7.66 7.86 40.72
N ALA A 660 -8.27 9.05 40.59
CA ALA A 660 -8.17 9.84 39.36
C ALA A 660 -6.71 10.23 39.04
N ASN A 661 -5.89 10.52 40.05
CA ASN A 661 -4.47 10.83 39.83
C ASN A 661 -3.68 9.61 39.35
N VAL A 662 -3.97 8.42 39.89
CA VAL A 662 -3.37 7.16 39.39
C VAL A 662 -3.75 6.94 37.94
N SER A 663 -5.04 7.02 37.59
CA SER A 663 -5.49 6.88 36.19
C SER A 663 -4.85 7.92 35.25
N ARG A 664 -4.71 9.17 35.70
CA ARG A 664 -4.01 10.23 34.96
C ARG A 664 -2.53 9.87 34.72
N LEU A 665 -1.83 9.35 35.71
CA LEU A 665 -0.41 8.95 35.59
C LEU A 665 -0.24 7.73 34.68
N VAL A 666 -1.15 6.75 34.76
CA VAL A 666 -1.16 5.59 33.86
C VAL A 666 -1.37 6.07 32.42
N LEU A 667 -2.33 6.95 32.18
CA LEU A 667 -2.58 7.56 30.86
C LEU A 667 -1.40 8.37 30.34
N ALA A 668 -0.70 9.10 31.21
CA ALA A 668 0.50 9.86 30.82
C ALA A 668 1.70 8.97 30.48
N GLY A 669 1.73 7.73 30.96
CA GLY A 669 2.78 6.76 30.66
C GLY A 669 2.57 6.00 29.34
N PHE A 670 1.33 5.94 28.83
CA PHE A 670 1.02 5.43 27.49
C PHE A 670 1.32 6.48 26.43
#